data_AF-A0A8H5L382-F1
#
_entry.id   AF-A0A8H5L382-F1
#
_cell.length_a   1.000
_cell.length_b   1.000
_cell.length_c   1.000
_cell.angle_alpha   90.00
_cell.angle_beta   90.00
_cell.angle_gamma   90.00
#
_symmetry.space_group_name_H-M   'P 1'
#
loop_
_entity.id
_entity.type
_entity.pdbx_description
1 polymer ?
#
loop_
_entity_poly.entity_id
_entity_poly.type
_entity_poly.pdbx_seq_one_letter_code
_entity_poly.pdbx_strand_id
1 'polypeptide(L)'
;MTSAASESVATILCNSKQTRFQITNHRELDIDGVNITVTSGDKPSGKGKAKSKGEGIEILAGAKLRLKEGQRYALVGRNGTGKSTLLKAIAEKLIPGIPEETRIAILQQTRLTDEKPEEKSNTNNNDKASVLEQVIEKATAKHAIEQDIKDLTEGINASDPYTPVKALRHLKHRKHQERLFRLDKDARLRSGARGMQARKALTAFEKVVAESNELLEQSNEDISPETLQAETQEAVDMLADLQLQADPTRVSEIESKAKKILTGLGFSETLIQKPISSLSGGWHMRASLATALVQETDILILDEPTNFLDLLGIIWLQRYLQNLEETENPPTLILVSHDRGFISLCTDLLILKDKQLTYFHGDFPTYEASQSERKQWLTTMKEAQDKQKAHIEKSIAANMKAGKANDDTNKLRQAKSRQKKLDNRWGLQVSARGGRFKLNRDLVGFHLTARDDIDIPPEDRPVVVNLPEPPDLRFPGALISLDKVAFRYSAKTPLIVQDITLSVGMGDRIGILGLNGAGKSTLIKLLVGETRPTSGTLNTHPRLKLAYYSQHAVETLQSLGREEPALTALALLTREVEGELTEGDLRGLLGQLGLPGRIASDVPLCKLSGGQVVRCELARLLWRRPHCLVLDEVTTHLDYETVTALREALRDWEGAVILVSHDRWFMRGVIEGAVDEDEETDEDDEDEEVMRRRIVYRLKGGKMDTLENGVDEFERLMEKRVKKLLQD
;
A
#
# COMPACT_ATOMS: atom_id res chain seq x y z
N MET A 1 -27.04 -29.50 -11.32
CA MET A 1 -27.11 -29.25 -9.87
C MET A 1 -25.77 -29.64 -9.26
N THR A 2 -24.95 -28.65 -8.95
CA THR A 2 -23.77 -28.77 -8.07
C THR A 2 -23.59 -27.39 -7.46
N SER A 3 -24.06 -27.23 -6.23
CA SER A 3 -23.91 -26.02 -5.46
C SER A 3 -22.47 -25.93 -4.98
N ALA A 4 -21.63 -25.19 -5.71
CA ALA A 4 -20.36 -24.73 -5.18
C ALA A 4 -20.65 -23.78 -4.02
N ALA A 5 -20.16 -24.12 -2.83
CA ALA A 5 -20.18 -23.25 -1.67
C ALA A 5 -19.32 -22.02 -2.00
N SER A 6 -19.98 -20.89 -2.26
CA SER A 6 -19.32 -19.60 -2.44
C SER A 6 -18.85 -19.11 -1.07
N GLU A 7 -17.55 -19.21 -0.79
CA GLU A 7 -16.93 -18.46 0.30
C GLU A 7 -17.18 -16.95 0.07
N SER A 8 -17.39 -16.24 1.18
CA SER A 8 -17.86 -14.86 1.23
C SER A 8 -16.80 -13.86 0.76
N VAL A 9 -16.58 -13.75 -0.55
CA VAL A 9 -15.73 -12.71 -1.15
C VAL A 9 -16.47 -11.38 -1.10
N ALA A 10 -15.85 -10.37 -0.48
CA ALA A 10 -16.37 -9.00 -0.46
C ALA A 10 -16.58 -8.51 -1.90
N THR A 11 -17.81 -8.13 -2.24
CA THR A 11 -18.15 -7.70 -3.61
C THR A 11 -17.97 -6.19 -3.73
N ILE A 12 -17.15 -5.75 -4.68
CA ILE A 12 -16.95 -4.33 -4.99
C ILE A 12 -18.02 -3.90 -6.02
N LEU A 13 -18.88 -2.97 -5.64
CA LEU A 13 -19.91 -2.38 -6.50
C LEU A 13 -19.46 -0.99 -6.95
N CYS A 14 -19.31 -0.79 -8.25
CA CYS A 14 -18.94 0.48 -8.85
C CYS A 14 -20.08 1.03 -9.71
N ASN A 15 -20.31 2.34 -9.65
CA ASN A 15 -21.19 3.03 -10.60
C ASN A 15 -20.55 4.37 -11.03
N SER A 16 -21.01 4.94 -12.14
CA SER A 16 -20.57 6.26 -12.62
C SER A 16 -21.71 6.99 -13.34
N LYS A 17 -21.59 8.32 -13.50
CA LYS A 17 -22.57 9.14 -14.24
C LYS A 17 -22.38 9.08 -15.75
N GLN A 18 -21.16 8.83 -16.21
CA GLN A 18 -20.86 8.73 -17.64
C GLN A 18 -21.15 7.33 -18.19
N THR A 19 -21.42 7.28 -19.49
CA THR A 19 -21.59 6.02 -20.22
C THR A 19 -20.53 5.95 -21.31
N ARG A 20 -19.98 4.76 -21.54
CA ARG A 20 -18.75 4.41 -22.30
C ARG A 20 -18.64 4.93 -23.77
N PHE A 21 -19.56 5.78 -24.23
CA PHE A 21 -19.63 6.30 -25.60
C PHE A 21 -19.06 7.73 -25.75
N GLN A 22 -18.24 8.19 -24.80
CA GLN A 22 -17.65 9.53 -24.78
C GLN A 22 -16.12 9.52 -24.63
N ILE A 23 -15.45 8.45 -25.06
CA ILE A 23 -13.99 8.34 -24.93
C ILE A 23 -13.40 8.00 -26.29
N THR A 24 -12.63 8.93 -26.84
CA THR A 24 -11.90 8.79 -28.11
C THR A 24 -10.50 8.22 -27.93
N ASN A 25 -9.94 8.27 -26.71
CA ASN A 25 -8.59 7.77 -26.38
C ASN A 25 -8.65 6.75 -25.23
N HIS A 26 -8.18 5.52 -25.45
CA HIS A 26 -8.19 4.45 -24.45
C HIS A 26 -7.10 4.59 -23.37
N ARG A 27 -6.17 5.53 -23.54
CA ARG A 27 -5.08 5.84 -22.61
C ARG A 27 -5.39 6.98 -21.64
N GLU A 28 -6.46 7.72 -21.88
CA GLU A 28 -6.94 8.77 -21.00
C GLU A 28 -8.28 8.36 -20.38
N LEU A 29 -8.41 8.52 -19.07
CA LEU A 29 -9.65 8.30 -18.35
C LEU A 29 -10.17 9.65 -17.83
N ASP A 30 -11.38 10.04 -18.21
CA ASP A 30 -12.08 11.18 -17.59
C ASP A 30 -13.53 10.78 -17.25
N ILE A 31 -13.71 10.16 -16.08
CA ILE A 31 -14.98 9.56 -15.66
C ILE A 31 -15.62 10.38 -14.54
N ASP A 32 -16.80 10.94 -14.81
CA ASP A 32 -17.59 11.69 -13.82
C ASP A 32 -18.47 10.79 -12.93
N GLY A 33 -18.57 11.19 -11.66
CA GLY A 33 -19.58 10.68 -10.73
C GLY A 33 -19.38 9.24 -10.29
N VAL A 34 -18.13 8.81 -10.18
CA VAL A 34 -17.73 7.48 -9.72
C VAL A 34 -18.14 7.28 -8.25
N ASN A 35 -18.94 6.25 -7.98
CA ASN A 35 -19.17 5.75 -6.62
C ASN A 35 -18.64 4.33 -6.49
N ILE A 36 -17.98 4.03 -5.38
CA ILE A 36 -17.47 2.68 -5.04
C ILE A 36 -18.00 2.30 -3.67
N THR A 37 -18.64 1.13 -3.59
CA THR A 37 -19.18 0.57 -2.35
C THR A 37 -18.75 -0.89 -2.22
N VAL A 38 -18.25 -1.28 -1.06
CA VAL A 38 -17.88 -2.67 -0.76
C VAL A 38 -18.93 -3.29 0.14
N THR A 39 -19.49 -4.42 -0.28
CA THR A 39 -20.46 -5.18 0.51
C THR A 39 -19.84 -6.49 0.99
N SER A 40 -19.88 -6.74 2.30
CA SER A 40 -19.60 -8.06 2.87
C SER A 40 -20.75 -9.02 2.53
N GLY A 41 -20.42 -10.23 2.08
CA GLY A 41 -21.35 -11.19 1.48
C GLY A 41 -22.33 -11.88 2.43
N ASP A 42 -22.78 -11.25 3.51
CA ASP A 42 -23.83 -11.82 4.37
C ASP A 42 -25.19 -11.65 3.70
N LYS A 43 -25.75 -12.76 3.20
CA LYS A 43 -27.14 -12.80 2.74
C LYS A 43 -28.06 -12.51 3.92
N PRO A 44 -28.97 -11.52 3.85
CA PRO A 44 -30.00 -11.38 4.86
C PRO A 44 -30.99 -12.55 4.73
N SER A 45 -30.95 -13.48 5.67
CA SER A 45 -32.00 -14.50 5.83
C SER A 45 -33.26 -13.82 6.37
N GLY A 46 -34.11 -13.31 5.47
CA GLY A 46 -35.39 -12.73 5.87
C GLY A 46 -36.23 -12.32 4.68
N LYS A 47 -37.26 -13.12 4.36
CA LYS A 47 -38.36 -12.69 3.49
C LYS A 47 -39.18 -11.62 4.21
N GLY A 48 -38.82 -10.36 4.02
CA GLY A 48 -39.60 -9.20 4.43
C GLY A 48 -39.50 -8.10 3.39
N LYS A 49 -40.64 -7.68 2.82
CA LYS A 49 -40.71 -6.53 1.90
C LYS A 49 -40.43 -5.23 2.67
N ALA A 50 -39.16 -4.89 2.82
CA ALA A 50 -38.67 -3.55 3.10
C ALA A 50 -37.33 -3.40 2.37
N LYS A 51 -37.11 -2.27 1.69
CA LYS A 51 -35.81 -1.96 1.04
C LYS A 51 -34.73 -1.87 2.12
N SER A 52 -34.09 -2.99 2.47
CA SER A 52 -32.85 -2.97 3.22
C SER A 52 -31.76 -2.46 2.29
N LYS A 53 -31.27 -1.24 2.52
CA LYS A 53 -29.94 -0.84 2.09
C LYS A 53 -28.99 -1.85 2.72
N GLY A 54 -28.32 -2.69 1.92
CA GLY A 54 -27.25 -3.53 2.44
C GLY A 54 -26.21 -2.66 3.13
N GLU A 55 -25.68 -3.10 4.26
CA GLU A 55 -24.55 -2.48 4.97
C GLU A 55 -23.29 -2.58 4.10
N GLY A 56 -23.20 -1.72 3.09
CA GLY A 56 -22.00 -1.55 2.27
C GLY A 56 -21.17 -0.37 2.79
N ILE A 57 -19.86 -0.57 2.92
CA ILE A 57 -18.93 0.51 3.21
C ILE A 57 -18.72 1.29 1.91
N GLU A 58 -19.19 2.53 1.89
CA GLU A 58 -19.00 3.45 0.78
C GLU A 58 -17.59 4.05 0.85
N ILE A 59 -16.78 3.75 -0.16
CA ILE A 59 -15.38 4.18 -0.27
C ILE A 59 -15.26 5.49 -1.04
N LEU A 60 -16.03 5.63 -2.13
CA LEU A 60 -16.03 6.80 -3.00
C LEU A 60 -17.46 7.25 -3.25
N ALA A 61 -17.72 8.56 -3.16
CA ALA A 61 -19.03 9.16 -3.37
C ALA A 61 -18.95 10.28 -4.43
N GLY A 62 -19.43 10.00 -5.63
CA GLY A 62 -19.67 10.95 -6.71
C GLY A 62 -18.39 11.60 -7.25
N ALA A 63 -17.25 10.96 -7.09
CA ALA A 63 -15.96 11.56 -7.41
C ALA A 63 -15.70 11.58 -8.92
N LYS A 64 -14.77 12.44 -9.34
CA LYS A 64 -14.33 12.50 -10.73
C LYS A 64 -12.97 11.82 -10.85
N LEU A 65 -12.87 10.77 -11.67
CA LEU A 65 -11.63 10.05 -11.93
C LEU A 65 -11.01 10.57 -13.24
N ARG A 66 -9.90 11.30 -13.15
CA ARG A 66 -9.14 11.85 -14.28
C ARG A 66 -7.72 11.31 -14.28
N LEU A 67 -7.37 10.53 -15.28
CA LEU A 67 -6.01 10.07 -15.51
C LEU A 67 -5.63 10.45 -16.94
N LYS A 68 -4.65 11.33 -17.08
CA LYS A 68 -4.11 11.74 -18.39
C LYS A 68 -3.06 10.74 -18.85
N GLU A 69 -2.93 10.58 -20.16
CA GLU A 69 -1.91 9.74 -20.78
C GLU A 69 -0.49 10.19 -20.38
N GLY A 70 0.36 9.23 -20.00
CA GLY A 70 1.77 9.45 -19.68
C GLY A 70 2.05 10.20 -18.38
N GLN A 71 1.02 10.59 -17.63
CA GLN A 71 1.18 11.30 -16.35
C GLN A 71 1.43 10.34 -15.19
N ARG A 72 2.08 10.84 -14.14
CA ARG A 72 2.41 10.06 -12.95
C ARG A 72 1.69 10.60 -11.73
N TYR A 73 0.86 9.75 -11.16
CA TYR A 73 0.00 10.07 -10.04
C TYR A 73 0.45 9.34 -8.78
N ALA A 74 0.66 10.07 -7.68
CA ALA A 74 0.80 9.46 -6.36
C ALA A 74 -0.56 9.45 -5.65
N LEU A 75 -1.06 8.27 -5.28
CA LEU A 75 -2.31 8.10 -4.55
C LEU A 75 -2.06 8.17 -3.03
N VAL A 76 -2.48 9.28 -2.45
CA VAL A 76 -2.29 9.64 -1.04
C VAL A 76 -3.59 9.48 -0.27
N GLY A 77 -3.51 8.89 0.92
CA GLY A 77 -4.62 8.77 1.86
C GLY A 77 -4.26 7.90 3.06
N ARG A 78 -4.96 8.10 4.19
CA ARG A 78 -4.76 7.31 5.42
C ARG A 78 -5.03 5.83 5.16
N ASN A 79 -4.44 4.96 5.98
CA ASN A 79 -4.72 3.53 5.89
C ASN A 79 -6.19 3.24 6.22
N GLY A 80 -6.84 2.42 5.39
CA GLY A 80 -8.26 2.10 5.51
C GLY A 80 -9.22 3.03 4.78
N THR A 81 -8.76 4.08 4.08
CA THR A 81 -9.63 4.94 3.24
C THR A 81 -10.12 4.26 1.96
N GLY A 82 -9.57 3.09 1.61
CA GLY A 82 -9.97 2.31 0.44
C GLY A 82 -9.07 2.47 -0.79
N LYS A 83 -7.82 2.95 -0.64
CA LYS A 83 -6.81 3.07 -1.72
C LYS A 83 -6.71 1.80 -2.57
N SER A 84 -6.36 0.66 -1.97
CA SER A 84 -6.23 -0.61 -2.69
C SER A 84 -7.54 -1.08 -3.32
N THR A 85 -8.70 -0.76 -2.74
CA THR A 85 -9.99 -1.07 -3.35
C THR A 85 -10.26 -0.23 -4.60
N LEU A 86 -9.92 1.06 -4.59
CA LEU A 86 -10.00 1.93 -5.77
C LEU A 86 -9.06 1.40 -6.87
N LEU A 87 -7.81 1.06 -6.52
CA LEU A 87 -6.84 0.49 -7.45
C LEU A 87 -7.33 -0.83 -8.06
N LYS A 88 -7.89 -1.73 -7.24
CA LYS A 88 -8.49 -2.99 -7.69
C LYS A 88 -9.66 -2.75 -8.63
N ALA A 89 -10.54 -1.79 -8.32
CA ALA A 89 -11.67 -1.43 -9.17
C ALA A 89 -11.23 -0.87 -10.54
N ILE A 90 -10.11 -0.13 -10.59
CA ILE A 90 -9.52 0.36 -11.85
C ILE A 90 -8.90 -0.81 -12.63
N ALA A 91 -8.03 -1.61 -12.00
CA ALA A 91 -7.31 -2.70 -12.65
C ALA A 91 -8.23 -3.80 -13.19
N GLU A 92 -9.25 -4.18 -12.44
CA GLU A 92 -10.26 -5.14 -12.87
C GLU A 92 -11.30 -4.53 -13.81
N LYS A 93 -11.18 -3.24 -14.18
CA LYS A 93 -12.11 -2.52 -15.05
C LYS A 93 -13.56 -2.60 -14.55
N LEU A 94 -13.75 -2.53 -13.23
CA LEU A 94 -15.09 -2.56 -12.60
C LEU A 94 -15.81 -1.22 -12.74
N ILE A 95 -15.06 -0.12 -12.84
CA ILE A 95 -15.62 1.23 -12.98
C ILE A 95 -16.23 1.39 -14.38
N PRO A 96 -17.54 1.66 -14.51
CA PRO A 96 -18.14 1.91 -15.80
C PRO A 96 -17.55 3.17 -16.43
N GLY A 97 -17.04 3.05 -17.65
CA GLY A 97 -16.33 4.13 -18.35
C GLY A 97 -14.91 3.76 -18.74
N ILE A 98 -14.27 2.79 -18.09
CA ILE A 98 -12.94 2.32 -18.51
C ILE A 98 -13.06 1.54 -19.83
N PRO A 99 -12.32 1.91 -20.90
CA PRO A 99 -12.32 1.18 -22.17
C PRO A 99 -11.85 -0.26 -22.03
N GLU A 100 -12.29 -1.13 -22.93
CA GLU A 100 -12.02 -2.57 -22.85
C GLU A 100 -10.60 -2.88 -23.31
N GLU A 101 -10.12 -2.08 -24.26
CA GLU A 101 -8.82 -2.14 -24.90
C GLU A 101 -7.68 -1.65 -24.00
N THR A 102 -7.97 -0.82 -22.99
CA THR A 102 -6.95 -0.28 -22.06
C THR A 102 -6.19 -1.40 -21.36
N ARG A 103 -4.88 -1.47 -21.52
CA ARG A 103 -4.03 -2.48 -20.86
C ARG A 103 -3.62 -1.96 -19.49
N ILE A 104 -4.06 -2.63 -18.43
CA ILE A 104 -3.77 -2.22 -17.05
C ILE A 104 -2.99 -3.34 -16.36
N ALA A 105 -1.78 -3.05 -15.89
CA ALA A 105 -1.07 -3.92 -14.97
C ALA A 105 -1.20 -3.39 -13.55
N ILE A 106 -1.34 -4.30 -12.59
CA ILE A 106 -1.39 -3.96 -11.18
C ILE A 106 -0.46 -4.87 -10.39
N LEU A 107 0.36 -4.25 -9.56
CA LEU A 107 1.00 -4.90 -8.44
C LEU A 107 0.12 -4.67 -7.20
N GLN A 108 -0.54 -5.72 -6.73
CA GLN A 108 -1.28 -5.68 -5.46
C GLN A 108 -0.41 -6.24 -4.34
N GLN A 109 -0.52 -5.66 -3.14
CA GLN A 109 -0.14 -6.37 -1.92
C GLN A 109 -1.05 -7.60 -1.78
N THR A 110 -0.59 -8.74 -2.29
CA THR A 110 -1.19 -10.01 -1.91
C THR A 110 -1.05 -10.16 -0.41
N ARG A 111 -2.18 -10.31 0.29
CA ARG A 111 -2.14 -10.96 1.61
C ARG A 111 -1.71 -12.38 1.33
N LEU A 112 -0.41 -12.65 1.44
CA LEU A 112 0.25 -13.93 1.20
C LEU A 112 -0.35 -15.10 1.99
N THR A 113 -1.38 -14.87 2.81
CA THR A 113 -2.00 -15.84 3.70
C THR A 113 -3.47 -16.13 3.43
N ASP A 114 -4.18 -15.37 2.58
CA ASP A 114 -5.64 -15.54 2.42
C ASP A 114 -6.03 -16.15 1.07
N GLU A 115 -5.14 -16.12 0.09
CA GLU A 115 -5.33 -16.89 -1.14
C GLU A 115 -4.69 -18.26 -0.94
N LYS A 116 -5.49 -19.25 -0.51
CA LYS A 116 -5.27 -20.58 -1.07
C LYS A 116 -5.20 -20.36 -2.58
N PRO A 117 -4.17 -20.87 -3.29
CA PRO A 117 -4.10 -20.71 -4.73
C PRO A 117 -5.44 -21.18 -5.26
N GLU A 118 -6.21 -20.27 -5.87
CA GLU A 118 -7.50 -20.64 -6.45
C GLU A 118 -7.22 -21.86 -7.33
N GLU A 119 -7.80 -22.99 -6.97
CA GLU A 119 -7.88 -24.19 -7.81
C GLU A 119 -8.75 -23.84 -9.02
N LYS A 120 -8.22 -23.01 -9.92
CA LYS A 120 -8.58 -23.06 -11.32
C LYS A 120 -7.88 -24.27 -11.87
N SER A 121 -8.66 -25.36 -11.88
CA SER A 121 -8.44 -26.63 -12.55
C SER A 121 -7.36 -26.62 -13.66
N ASN A 122 -6.49 -27.63 -13.56
CA ASN A 122 -5.53 -28.15 -14.55
C ASN A 122 -4.22 -27.37 -14.74
N THR A 123 -3.19 -27.71 -13.94
CA THR A 123 -1.93 -28.35 -14.42
C THR A 123 -0.94 -28.56 -13.27
N ASN A 124 -0.59 -29.82 -12.98
CA ASN A 124 0.45 -30.23 -12.02
C ASN A 124 1.90 -29.85 -12.44
N ASN A 125 2.08 -28.91 -13.39
CA ASN A 125 3.39 -28.52 -13.93
C ASN A 125 3.91 -27.16 -13.41
N ASN A 126 3.05 -26.29 -12.85
CA ASN A 126 3.47 -24.95 -12.44
C ASN A 126 4.38 -24.89 -11.20
N ASP A 127 4.45 -25.95 -10.40
CA ASP A 127 5.34 -26.00 -9.23
C ASP A 127 6.83 -26.17 -9.57
N LYS A 128 7.16 -26.47 -10.84
CA LYS A 128 8.54 -26.65 -11.32
C LYS A 128 9.05 -25.52 -12.21
N ALA A 129 8.19 -24.59 -12.64
CA ALA A 129 8.60 -23.50 -13.51
C ALA A 129 9.60 -22.58 -12.78
N SER A 130 10.66 -22.20 -13.49
CA SER A 130 11.63 -21.22 -12.99
C SER A 130 10.99 -19.83 -12.85
N VAL A 131 11.60 -18.96 -12.04
CA VAL A 131 11.13 -17.56 -11.90
C VAL A 131 11.04 -16.86 -13.26
N LEU A 132 12.04 -17.07 -14.13
CA LEU A 132 12.04 -16.46 -15.47
C LEU A 132 10.87 -16.91 -16.32
N GLU A 133 10.66 -18.22 -16.39
CA GLU A 133 9.56 -18.82 -17.17
C GLU A 133 8.23 -18.26 -16.69
N GLN A 134 7.99 -18.24 -15.38
CA GLN A 134 6.73 -17.76 -14.82
C GLN A 134 6.49 -16.26 -15.07
N VAL A 135 7.54 -15.43 -14.98
CA VAL A 135 7.44 -13.99 -15.28
C VAL A 135 7.09 -13.78 -16.74
N ILE A 136 7.78 -14.48 -17.66
CA ILE A 136 7.49 -14.40 -19.09
C ILE A 136 6.05 -14.87 -19.35
N GLU A 137 5.68 -16.03 -18.80
CA GLU A 137 4.38 -16.66 -18.96
C GLU A 137 3.23 -15.72 -18.57
N LYS A 138 3.31 -15.14 -17.36
CA LYS A 138 2.31 -14.18 -16.86
C LYS A 138 2.36 -12.84 -17.59
N ALA A 139 3.52 -12.41 -18.07
CA ALA A 139 3.66 -11.13 -18.74
C ALA A 139 3.14 -11.13 -20.19
N THR A 140 3.08 -12.29 -20.82
CA THR A 140 2.76 -12.40 -22.25
C THR A 140 1.44 -13.11 -22.55
N ALA A 141 0.78 -13.65 -21.52
CA ALA A 141 -0.32 -14.61 -21.70
C ALA A 141 0.04 -15.76 -22.67
N LYS A 142 1.35 -15.98 -22.85
CA LYS A 142 1.97 -16.83 -23.89
C LYS A 142 1.64 -18.29 -23.72
N HIS A 143 1.43 -18.76 -22.49
CA HIS A 143 1.01 -20.14 -22.25
C HIS A 143 -0.27 -20.49 -23.01
N ALA A 144 -1.24 -19.57 -23.07
CA ALA A 144 -2.50 -19.85 -23.77
C ALA A 144 -2.27 -20.00 -25.28
N ILE A 145 -1.45 -19.13 -25.88
CA ILE A 145 -1.17 -19.17 -27.32
C ILE A 145 -0.24 -20.33 -27.68
N GLU A 146 0.83 -20.58 -26.91
CA GLU A 146 1.73 -21.71 -27.13
C GLU A 146 1.06 -23.05 -26.89
N GLN A 147 0.20 -23.13 -25.89
CA GLN A 147 -0.59 -24.33 -25.65
C GLN A 147 -1.62 -24.53 -26.77
N ASP A 148 -2.28 -23.47 -27.25
CA ASP A 148 -3.15 -23.56 -28.42
C ASP A 148 -2.39 -24.04 -29.67
N ILE A 149 -1.18 -23.52 -29.90
CA ILE A 149 -0.30 -23.96 -30.99
C ILE A 149 0.05 -25.44 -30.81
N LYS A 150 0.43 -25.85 -29.60
CA LYS A 150 0.81 -27.21 -29.28
C LYS A 150 -0.37 -28.18 -29.46
N ASP A 151 -1.52 -27.88 -28.90
CA ASP A 151 -2.73 -28.70 -28.96
C ASP A 151 -3.21 -28.86 -30.42
N LEU A 152 -3.19 -27.78 -31.21
CA LEU A 152 -3.50 -27.83 -32.65
C LEU A 152 -2.43 -28.61 -33.43
N THR A 153 -1.14 -28.44 -33.12
CA THR A 153 -0.03 -29.15 -33.79
C THR A 153 -0.06 -30.65 -33.51
N GLU A 154 -0.30 -31.05 -32.26
CA GLU A 154 -0.47 -32.45 -31.87
C GLU A 154 -1.73 -33.04 -32.52
N GLY A 155 -2.83 -32.28 -32.58
CA GLY A 155 -4.06 -32.67 -33.25
C GLY A 155 -3.87 -32.88 -34.76
N ILE A 156 -3.18 -31.97 -35.45
CA ILE A 156 -2.93 -32.02 -36.91
C ILE A 156 -1.97 -33.17 -37.27
N ASN A 157 -0.98 -33.47 -36.43
CA ASN A 157 -0.02 -34.54 -36.66
C ASN A 157 -0.52 -35.93 -36.22
N ALA A 158 -1.69 -36.02 -35.59
CA ALA A 158 -2.27 -37.28 -35.16
C ALA A 158 -2.67 -38.14 -36.36
N SER A 159 -2.56 -39.46 -36.22
CA SER A 159 -2.91 -40.41 -37.30
C SER A 159 -4.42 -40.51 -37.55
N ASP A 160 -5.26 -40.09 -36.61
CA ASP A 160 -6.71 -40.11 -36.73
C ASP A 160 -7.24 -38.80 -37.37
N PRO A 161 -7.95 -38.86 -38.51
CA PRO A 161 -8.49 -37.67 -39.21
C PRO A 161 -9.44 -36.80 -38.38
N TYR A 162 -10.03 -37.32 -37.29
CA TYR A 162 -10.96 -36.57 -36.45
C TYR A 162 -10.29 -35.78 -35.31
N THR A 163 -9.02 -36.07 -35.02
CA THR A 163 -8.25 -35.39 -33.95
C THR A 163 -8.05 -33.89 -34.17
N PRO A 164 -7.71 -33.40 -35.39
CA PRO A 164 -7.59 -31.96 -35.66
C PRO A 164 -8.90 -31.21 -35.42
N VAL A 165 -10.03 -31.82 -35.80
CA VAL A 165 -11.37 -31.27 -35.59
C VAL A 165 -11.71 -31.16 -34.11
N LYS A 166 -11.40 -32.19 -33.32
CA LYS A 166 -11.58 -32.13 -31.86
C LYS A 166 -10.73 -31.05 -31.21
N ALA A 167 -9.46 -30.93 -31.61
CA ALA A 167 -8.56 -29.89 -31.11
C ALA A 167 -9.11 -28.47 -31.40
N LEU A 168 -9.58 -28.22 -32.63
CA LEU A 168 -10.21 -26.96 -33.01
C LEU A 168 -11.48 -26.67 -32.20
N ARG A 169 -12.38 -27.67 -32.07
CA ARG A 169 -13.63 -27.52 -31.30
C ARG A 169 -13.34 -27.24 -29.82
N HIS A 170 -12.34 -27.89 -29.22
CA HIS A 170 -11.94 -27.62 -27.83
C HIS A 170 -11.44 -26.19 -27.65
N LEU A 171 -10.60 -25.70 -28.57
CA LEU A 171 -10.10 -24.34 -28.56
C LEU A 171 -11.22 -23.31 -28.74
N LYS A 172 -12.13 -23.53 -29.70
CA LYS A 172 -13.31 -22.68 -29.90
C LYS A 172 -14.19 -22.64 -28.66
N HIS A 173 -14.45 -23.80 -28.05
CA HIS A 173 -15.24 -23.87 -26.83
C HIS A 173 -14.62 -23.09 -25.68
N ARG A 174 -13.31 -23.24 -25.45
CA ARG A 174 -12.57 -22.47 -24.45
C ARG A 174 -12.68 -20.96 -24.70
N LYS A 175 -12.47 -20.50 -25.94
CA LYS A 175 -12.66 -19.08 -26.33
C LYS A 175 -14.10 -18.60 -26.12
N HIS A 176 -15.10 -19.45 -26.37
CA HIS A 176 -16.50 -19.15 -26.08
C HIS A 176 -16.75 -19.05 -24.57
N GLN A 177 -16.21 -19.95 -23.74
CA GLN A 177 -16.34 -19.84 -22.27
C GLN A 177 -15.73 -18.53 -21.74
N GLU A 178 -14.55 -18.12 -22.23
CA GLU A 178 -13.93 -16.84 -21.86
C GLU A 178 -14.81 -15.64 -22.25
N ARG A 179 -15.41 -15.69 -23.44
CA ARG A 179 -16.33 -14.64 -23.89
C ARG A 179 -17.64 -14.63 -23.11
N LEU A 180 -18.15 -15.79 -22.71
CA LEU A 180 -19.33 -15.92 -21.85
C LEU A 180 -19.08 -15.27 -20.49
N PHE A 181 -17.93 -15.55 -19.89
CA PHE A 181 -17.52 -14.93 -18.62
C PHE A 181 -17.49 -13.39 -18.72
N ARG A 182 -16.96 -12.84 -19.83
CA ARG A 182 -16.98 -11.39 -20.09
C ARG A 182 -18.41 -10.84 -20.19
N LEU A 183 -19.29 -11.55 -20.90
CA LEU A 183 -20.70 -11.16 -21.03
C LEU A 183 -21.47 -11.25 -19.71
N ASP A 184 -21.17 -12.24 -18.85
CA ASP A 184 -21.77 -12.36 -17.51
C ASP A 184 -21.34 -11.18 -16.63
N LYS A 185 -20.04 -10.86 -16.62
CA LYS A 185 -19.51 -9.69 -15.94
C LYS A 185 -20.23 -8.41 -16.41
N ASP A 186 -20.38 -8.24 -17.71
CA ASP A 186 -21.11 -7.12 -18.31
C ASP A 186 -22.59 -7.06 -17.91
N ALA A 187 -23.26 -8.20 -17.82
CA ALA A 187 -24.66 -8.30 -17.41
C ALA A 187 -24.87 -8.00 -15.91
N ARG A 188 -23.88 -8.30 -15.07
CA ARG A 188 -23.86 -7.98 -13.63
C ARG A 188 -23.60 -6.50 -13.37
N LEU A 189 -22.69 -5.90 -14.14
CA LEU A 189 -22.28 -4.50 -13.96
C LEU A 189 -23.31 -3.49 -14.47
N ARG A 190 -24.17 -3.87 -15.44
CA ARG A 190 -25.10 -2.95 -16.10
C ARG A 190 -26.54 -3.02 -15.55
N SER A 191 -27.19 -1.86 -15.43
CA SER A 191 -28.57 -1.73 -14.94
C SER A 191 -29.51 -1.05 -15.95
N GLY A 192 -30.81 -1.08 -15.68
CA GLY A 192 -31.83 -0.46 -16.54
C GLY A 192 -31.99 -1.13 -17.92
N ALA A 193 -32.34 -0.35 -18.94
CA ALA A 193 -32.57 -0.84 -20.31
C ALA A 193 -31.33 -1.50 -20.93
N ARG A 194 -30.13 -1.00 -20.59
CA ARG A 194 -28.85 -1.56 -21.04
C ARG A 194 -28.47 -2.84 -20.29
N GLY A 195 -28.80 -2.93 -19.01
CA GLY A 195 -28.73 -4.19 -18.26
C GLY A 195 -29.62 -5.27 -18.88
N MET A 196 -30.81 -4.91 -19.35
CA MET A 196 -31.65 -5.85 -20.10
C MET A 196 -31.02 -6.28 -21.44
N GLN A 197 -30.42 -5.36 -22.20
CA GLN A 197 -29.70 -5.72 -23.43
C GLN A 197 -28.50 -6.62 -23.16
N ALA A 198 -27.70 -6.32 -22.13
CA ALA A 198 -26.55 -7.13 -21.73
C ALA A 198 -26.98 -8.54 -21.28
N ARG A 199 -28.07 -8.65 -20.51
CA ARG A 199 -28.66 -9.96 -20.14
C ARG A 199 -29.21 -10.70 -21.35
N LYS A 200 -29.82 -10.00 -22.31
CA LYS A 200 -30.28 -10.61 -23.56
C LYS A 200 -29.11 -11.11 -24.41
N ALA A 201 -28.01 -10.37 -24.46
CA ALA A 201 -26.79 -10.78 -25.13
C ALA A 201 -26.12 -11.97 -24.43
N LEU A 202 -26.07 -11.96 -23.08
CA LEU A 202 -25.62 -13.08 -22.27
C LEU A 202 -26.44 -14.34 -22.57
N THR A 203 -27.77 -14.27 -22.46
CA THR A 203 -28.65 -15.41 -22.74
C THR A 203 -28.56 -15.89 -24.19
N ALA A 204 -28.34 -14.99 -25.16
CA ALA A 204 -28.10 -15.39 -26.54
C ALA A 204 -26.77 -16.13 -26.70
N PHE A 205 -25.72 -15.68 -26.00
CA PHE A 205 -24.39 -16.29 -26.08
C PHE A 205 -24.25 -17.57 -25.25
N GLU A 206 -25.01 -17.71 -24.16
CA GLU A 206 -25.17 -18.97 -23.42
C GLU A 206 -25.62 -20.12 -24.35
N LYS A 207 -26.50 -19.82 -25.33
CA LYS A 207 -26.91 -20.79 -26.35
C LYS A 207 -25.75 -21.19 -27.26
N VAL A 208 -24.93 -20.24 -27.70
CA VAL A 208 -23.74 -20.51 -28.55
C VAL A 208 -22.74 -21.39 -27.80
N VAL A 209 -22.54 -21.17 -26.50
CA VAL A 209 -21.64 -22.01 -25.68
C VAL A 209 -22.22 -23.42 -25.50
N ALA A 210 -23.54 -23.53 -25.34
CA ALA A 210 -24.22 -24.83 -25.28
C ALA A 210 -24.10 -25.60 -26.61
N GLU A 211 -24.36 -24.95 -27.75
CA GLU A 211 -24.18 -25.51 -29.09
C GLU A 211 -22.72 -25.96 -29.31
N SER A 212 -21.74 -25.15 -28.87
CA SER A 212 -20.33 -25.52 -28.94
C SER A 212 -19.98 -26.73 -28.06
N ASN A 213 -20.66 -26.93 -26.92
CA ASN A 213 -20.46 -28.11 -26.08
C ASN A 213 -21.08 -29.36 -26.72
N GLU A 214 -22.25 -29.24 -27.35
CA GLU A 214 -22.87 -30.32 -28.11
C GLU A 214 -21.97 -30.79 -29.27
N LEU A 215 -21.31 -29.85 -29.97
CA LEU A 215 -20.34 -30.17 -31.02
C LEU A 215 -19.08 -30.89 -30.47
N LEU A 216 -18.71 -30.68 -29.20
CA LEU A 216 -17.60 -31.39 -28.57
C LEU A 216 -17.96 -32.84 -28.23
N GLU A 217 -19.21 -33.08 -27.84
CA GLU A 217 -19.73 -34.39 -27.46
C GLU A 217 -20.20 -35.23 -28.67
N GLN A 218 -20.26 -34.61 -29.87
CA GLN A 218 -20.65 -35.27 -31.10
C GLN A 218 -19.76 -36.48 -31.43
N SER A 219 -20.39 -37.60 -31.79
CA SER A 219 -19.67 -38.82 -32.14
C SER A 219 -18.95 -38.68 -33.49
N ASN A 220 -17.84 -39.41 -33.68
CA ASN A 220 -17.06 -39.36 -34.93
C ASN A 220 -17.91 -39.79 -36.16
N GLU A 221 -18.93 -40.61 -35.96
CA GLU A 221 -19.79 -41.16 -37.03
C GLU A 221 -20.80 -40.13 -37.57
N ASP A 222 -21.08 -39.09 -36.78
CA ASP A 222 -22.05 -38.04 -37.13
C ASP A 222 -21.42 -36.85 -37.88
N ILE A 223 -20.10 -36.87 -38.10
CA ILE A 223 -19.35 -35.80 -38.77
C ILE A 223 -19.31 -36.08 -40.28
N SER A 224 -19.92 -35.20 -41.08
CA SER A 224 -19.93 -35.36 -42.54
C SER A 224 -18.52 -35.15 -43.12
N PRO A 225 -18.17 -35.81 -44.24
CA PRO A 225 -16.85 -35.65 -44.86
C PRO A 225 -16.55 -34.21 -45.30
N GLU A 226 -17.58 -33.44 -45.69
CA GLU A 226 -17.45 -32.02 -46.04
C GLU A 226 -17.11 -31.16 -44.81
N THR A 227 -17.76 -31.41 -43.67
CA THR A 227 -17.48 -30.67 -42.41
C THR A 227 -16.12 -31.04 -41.84
N LEU A 228 -15.72 -32.32 -41.92
CA LEU A 228 -14.39 -32.79 -41.56
C LEU A 228 -13.31 -32.02 -42.33
N GLN A 229 -13.45 -31.90 -43.65
CA GLN A 229 -12.48 -31.19 -44.48
C GLN A 229 -12.43 -29.68 -44.18
N ALA A 230 -13.59 -29.04 -44.02
CA ALA A 230 -13.67 -27.61 -43.72
C ALA A 230 -13.07 -27.26 -42.34
N GLU A 231 -13.43 -27.99 -41.28
CA GLU A 231 -12.91 -27.74 -39.93
C GLU A 231 -11.43 -28.11 -39.81
N THR A 232 -10.94 -29.12 -40.55
CA THR A 232 -9.51 -29.42 -40.60
C THR A 232 -8.72 -28.29 -41.27
N GLN A 233 -9.21 -27.72 -42.36
CA GLN A 233 -8.58 -26.57 -43.00
C GLN A 233 -8.58 -25.35 -42.07
N GLU A 234 -9.69 -25.09 -41.38
CA GLU A 234 -9.77 -24.01 -40.40
C GLU A 234 -8.80 -24.19 -39.23
N ALA A 235 -8.56 -25.43 -38.78
CA ALA A 235 -7.56 -25.73 -37.76
C ALA A 235 -6.13 -25.37 -38.23
N VAL A 236 -5.81 -25.65 -39.49
CA VAL A 236 -4.52 -25.31 -40.11
C VAL A 236 -4.36 -23.79 -40.25
N ASP A 237 -5.39 -23.10 -40.73
CA ASP A 237 -5.38 -21.64 -40.88
C ASP A 237 -5.22 -20.96 -39.51
N MET A 238 -5.96 -21.42 -38.50
CA MET A 238 -5.85 -20.90 -37.12
C MET A 238 -4.48 -21.17 -36.50
N LEU A 239 -3.87 -22.33 -36.78
CA LEU A 239 -2.50 -22.62 -36.36
C LEU A 239 -1.50 -21.64 -36.98
N ALA A 240 -1.63 -21.35 -38.28
CA ALA A 240 -0.76 -20.40 -38.98
C ALA A 240 -0.89 -18.98 -38.39
N ASP A 241 -2.11 -18.52 -38.11
CA ASP A 241 -2.36 -17.23 -37.47
C ASP A 241 -1.74 -17.15 -36.06
N LEU A 242 -1.89 -18.21 -35.25
CA LEU A 242 -1.32 -18.26 -33.91
C LEU A 242 0.22 -18.31 -33.94
N GLN A 243 0.81 -19.08 -34.87
CA GLN A 243 2.27 -19.12 -35.06
C GLN A 243 2.84 -17.78 -35.49
N LEU A 244 2.11 -17.02 -36.32
CA LEU A 244 2.50 -15.67 -36.73
C LEU A 244 2.43 -14.68 -35.55
N GLN A 245 1.50 -14.86 -34.61
CA GLN A 245 1.44 -14.09 -33.37
C GLN A 245 2.56 -14.46 -32.38
N ALA A 246 3.04 -15.70 -32.41
CA ALA A 246 4.10 -16.22 -31.55
C ALA A 246 5.51 -15.99 -32.13
N ASP A 247 5.77 -14.82 -32.74
CA ASP A 247 7.05 -14.49 -33.37
C ASP A 247 8.25 -14.76 -32.42
N PRO A 248 9.18 -15.65 -32.79
CA PRO A 248 10.34 -16.00 -31.95
C PRO A 248 11.22 -14.81 -31.57
N THR A 249 11.29 -13.77 -32.42
CA THR A 249 12.11 -12.58 -32.16
C THR A 249 11.56 -11.78 -30.99
N ARG A 250 10.25 -11.50 -30.99
CA ARG A 250 9.53 -10.85 -29.90
C ARG A 250 9.66 -11.63 -28.58
N VAL A 251 9.65 -12.96 -28.64
CA VAL A 251 9.85 -13.82 -27.46
C VAL A 251 11.25 -13.64 -26.86
N SER A 252 12.29 -13.66 -27.69
CA SER A 252 13.68 -13.47 -27.23
C SER A 252 13.90 -12.06 -26.64
N GLU A 253 13.26 -11.04 -27.21
CA GLU A 253 13.31 -9.67 -26.68
C GLU A 253 12.65 -9.58 -25.30
N ILE A 254 11.49 -10.20 -25.11
CA ILE A 254 10.78 -10.24 -23.84
C ILE A 254 11.57 -11.01 -22.79
N GLU A 255 12.19 -12.13 -23.16
CA GLU A 255 13.06 -12.90 -22.26
C GLU A 255 14.27 -12.08 -21.81
N SER A 256 14.94 -11.40 -22.75
CA SER A 256 16.05 -10.49 -22.44
C SER A 256 15.61 -9.35 -21.52
N LYS A 257 14.47 -8.72 -21.81
CA LYS A 257 13.86 -7.67 -20.98
C LYS A 257 13.53 -8.19 -19.58
N ALA A 258 12.91 -9.37 -19.47
CA ALA A 258 12.56 -10.00 -18.20
C ALA A 258 13.81 -10.31 -17.37
N LYS A 259 14.87 -10.86 -17.99
CA LYS A 259 16.14 -11.13 -17.30
C LYS A 259 16.79 -9.83 -16.79
N LYS A 260 16.78 -8.75 -17.57
CA LYS A 260 17.29 -7.44 -17.15
C LYS A 260 16.51 -6.88 -15.95
N ILE A 261 15.19 -6.90 -16.00
CA ILE A 261 14.31 -6.43 -14.91
C ILE A 261 14.53 -7.27 -13.64
N LEU A 262 14.54 -8.60 -13.75
CA LEU A 262 14.79 -9.50 -12.61
C LEU A 262 16.17 -9.24 -11.98
N THR A 263 17.21 -9.09 -12.80
CA THR A 263 18.56 -8.79 -12.30
C THR A 263 18.60 -7.43 -11.58
N GLY A 264 17.91 -6.43 -12.12
CA GLY A 264 17.77 -5.10 -11.51
C GLY A 264 17.03 -5.11 -10.17
N LEU A 265 16.00 -5.95 -10.03
CA LEU A 265 15.28 -6.19 -8.77
C LEU A 265 16.04 -7.08 -7.78
N GLY A 266 17.27 -7.49 -8.12
CA GLY A 266 18.20 -8.17 -7.22
C GLY A 266 18.25 -9.70 -7.37
N PHE A 267 17.59 -10.29 -8.38
CA PHE A 267 17.71 -11.73 -8.63
C PHE A 267 19.10 -12.07 -9.21
N SER A 268 19.81 -13.00 -8.59
CA SER A 268 21.02 -13.59 -9.19
C SER A 268 20.63 -14.57 -10.29
N GLU A 269 21.53 -14.85 -11.25
CA GLU A 269 21.27 -15.84 -12.31
C GLU A 269 20.86 -17.21 -11.75
N THR A 270 21.40 -17.58 -10.59
CA THR A 270 21.03 -18.81 -9.88
C THR A 270 19.63 -18.77 -9.28
N LEU A 271 19.13 -17.61 -8.84
CA LEU A 271 17.76 -17.44 -8.33
C LEU A 271 16.75 -17.39 -9.46
N ILE A 272 17.10 -16.79 -10.59
CA ILE A 272 16.26 -16.69 -11.79
C ILE A 272 15.86 -18.09 -12.30
N GLN A 273 16.76 -19.07 -12.19
CA GLN A 273 16.53 -20.45 -12.63
C GLN A 273 15.85 -21.35 -11.58
N LYS A 274 15.69 -20.88 -10.33
CA LYS A 274 15.05 -21.68 -9.27
C LYS A 274 13.52 -21.66 -9.41
N PRO A 275 12.83 -22.69 -8.89
CA PRO A 275 11.37 -22.67 -8.83
C PRO A 275 10.90 -21.60 -7.85
N ILE A 276 9.85 -20.86 -8.22
CA ILE A 276 9.35 -19.74 -7.40
C ILE A 276 8.91 -20.20 -6.01
N SER A 277 8.34 -21.41 -5.91
CA SER A 277 7.82 -22.03 -4.68
C SER A 277 8.89 -22.21 -3.60
N SER A 278 10.17 -22.21 -3.97
CA SER A 278 11.30 -22.31 -3.03
C SER A 278 11.73 -20.97 -2.43
N LEU A 279 11.18 -19.85 -2.93
CA LEU A 279 11.58 -18.50 -2.54
C LEU A 279 10.68 -17.96 -1.42
N SER A 280 11.14 -16.94 -0.70
CA SER A 280 10.32 -16.28 0.33
C SER A 280 9.22 -15.40 -0.29
N GLY A 281 8.23 -14.99 0.50
CA GLY A 281 7.14 -14.12 0.04
C GLY A 281 7.63 -12.79 -0.56
N GLY A 282 8.70 -12.20 -0.01
CA GLY A 282 9.31 -10.99 -0.57
C GLY A 282 9.85 -11.18 -2.00
N TRP A 283 10.47 -12.34 -2.28
CA TRP A 283 10.92 -12.68 -3.64
C TRP A 283 9.75 -12.96 -4.59
N HIS A 284 8.66 -13.56 -4.11
CA HIS A 284 7.44 -13.72 -4.90
C HIS A 284 6.88 -12.35 -5.31
N MET A 285 6.88 -11.39 -4.39
CA MET A 285 6.42 -10.04 -4.69
C MET A 285 7.34 -9.32 -5.68
N ARG A 286 8.66 -9.50 -5.58
CA ARG A 286 9.60 -8.98 -6.60
C ARG A 286 9.38 -9.61 -7.98
N ALA A 287 9.06 -10.90 -8.06
CA ALA A 287 8.72 -11.55 -9.32
C ALA A 287 7.38 -11.04 -9.89
N SER A 288 6.40 -10.77 -9.03
CA SER A 288 5.13 -10.14 -9.41
C SER A 288 5.36 -8.72 -9.96
N LEU A 289 6.20 -7.93 -9.30
CA LEU A 289 6.64 -6.62 -9.79
C LEU A 289 7.34 -6.74 -11.14
N ALA A 290 8.26 -7.70 -11.31
CA ALA A 290 8.91 -7.95 -12.59
C ALA A 290 7.88 -8.26 -13.69
N THR A 291 6.87 -9.07 -13.39
CA THR A 291 5.77 -9.40 -14.30
C THR A 291 5.03 -8.14 -14.75
N ALA A 292 4.65 -7.28 -13.80
CA ALA A 292 3.94 -6.03 -14.10
C ALA A 292 4.79 -5.06 -14.95
N LEU A 293 6.11 -5.03 -14.77
CA LEU A 293 7.03 -4.16 -15.53
C LEU A 293 7.40 -4.70 -16.93
N VAL A 294 7.33 -6.02 -17.12
CA VAL A 294 7.58 -6.65 -18.42
C VAL A 294 6.40 -6.41 -19.37
N GLN A 295 5.17 -6.50 -18.84
CA GLN A 295 3.92 -6.30 -19.58
C GLN A 295 3.90 -4.96 -20.32
N GLU A 296 3.36 -4.97 -21.54
CA GLU A 296 3.03 -3.72 -22.24
C GLU A 296 1.70 -3.18 -21.70
N THR A 297 1.75 -2.02 -21.05
CA THR A 297 0.62 -1.45 -20.32
C THR A 297 0.39 0.00 -20.69
N ASP A 298 -0.87 0.43 -20.73
CA ASP A 298 -1.24 1.83 -20.87
C ASP A 298 -1.35 2.51 -19.49
N ILE A 299 -1.77 1.75 -18.46
CA ILE A 299 -1.80 2.18 -17.07
C ILE A 299 -1.04 1.17 -16.21
N LEU A 300 -0.02 1.63 -15.49
CA LEU A 300 0.75 0.84 -14.54
C LEU A 300 0.39 1.25 -13.12
N ILE A 301 -0.09 0.30 -12.31
CA ILE A 301 -0.48 0.54 -10.92
C ILE A 301 0.50 -0.19 -10.00
N LEU A 302 1.16 0.53 -9.10
CA LEU A 302 2.08 -0.01 -8.10
C LEU A 302 1.56 0.31 -6.69
N ASP A 303 1.07 -0.70 -5.97
CA ASP A 303 0.60 -0.56 -4.58
C ASP A 303 1.72 -0.95 -3.59
N GLU A 304 2.34 0.03 -2.95
CA GLU A 304 3.45 -0.11 -1.98
C GLU A 304 4.63 -0.97 -2.47
N PRO A 305 5.26 -0.65 -3.63
CA PRO A 305 6.31 -1.47 -4.20
C PRO A 305 7.62 -1.46 -3.39
N THR A 306 7.82 -0.47 -2.52
CA THR A 306 9.05 -0.27 -1.75
C THR A 306 9.20 -1.27 -0.60
N ASN A 307 8.09 -1.78 -0.04
CA ASN A 307 8.09 -2.58 1.19
C ASN A 307 8.83 -3.92 1.11
N PHE A 308 9.07 -4.44 -0.10
CA PHE A 308 9.76 -5.71 -0.34
C PHE A 308 11.07 -5.53 -1.12
N LEU A 309 11.47 -4.28 -1.38
CA LEU A 309 12.71 -3.93 -2.07
C LEU A 309 13.73 -3.44 -1.06
N ASP A 310 14.98 -3.84 -1.26
CA ASP A 310 16.12 -3.24 -0.59
C ASP A 310 16.50 -1.94 -1.29
N LEU A 311 17.32 -1.10 -0.65
CA LEU A 311 17.67 0.22 -1.19
C LEU A 311 18.17 0.17 -2.65
N LEU A 312 18.95 -0.86 -3.03
CA LEU A 312 19.41 -1.02 -4.41
C LEU A 312 18.24 -1.25 -5.37
N GLY A 313 17.28 -2.12 -5.00
CA GLY A 313 16.08 -2.37 -5.77
C GLY A 313 15.17 -1.15 -5.87
N ILE A 314 15.04 -0.37 -4.79
CA ILE A 314 14.26 0.89 -4.77
C ILE A 314 14.86 1.90 -5.77
N ILE A 315 16.17 2.18 -5.66
CA ILE A 315 16.87 3.11 -6.56
C ILE A 315 16.84 2.62 -8.01
N TRP A 316 16.99 1.31 -8.23
CA TRP A 316 16.87 0.72 -9.56
C TRP A 316 15.48 0.91 -10.15
N LEU A 317 14.43 0.59 -9.38
CA LEU A 317 13.05 0.76 -9.82
C LEU A 317 12.75 2.23 -10.10
N GLN A 318 13.20 3.14 -9.23
CA GLN A 318 13.04 4.58 -9.39
C GLN A 318 13.58 5.04 -10.75
N ARG A 319 14.82 4.64 -11.08
CA ARG A 319 15.44 5.00 -12.36
C ARG A 319 14.83 4.28 -13.55
N TYR A 320 14.41 3.03 -13.38
CA TYR A 320 13.71 2.30 -14.43
C TYR A 320 12.40 3.02 -14.81
N LEU A 321 11.62 3.45 -13.82
CA LEU A 321 10.38 4.20 -14.03
C LEU A 321 10.66 5.59 -14.65
N GLN A 322 11.75 6.26 -14.27
CA GLN A 322 12.22 7.50 -14.92
C GLN A 322 12.54 7.28 -16.39
N ASN A 323 13.30 6.24 -16.72
CA ASN A 323 13.64 5.91 -18.11
C ASN A 323 12.39 5.53 -18.94
N LEU A 324 11.34 4.99 -18.32
CA LEU A 324 10.08 4.73 -19.01
C LEU A 324 9.37 6.02 -19.47
N GLU A 325 9.64 7.17 -18.86
CA GLU A 325 9.09 8.47 -19.32
C GLU A 325 9.57 8.85 -20.72
N GLU A 326 10.84 8.53 -20.99
CA GLU A 326 11.53 8.93 -22.22
C GLU A 326 11.15 8.05 -23.42
N THR A 327 10.34 7.01 -23.19
CA THR A 327 9.83 6.15 -24.26
C THR A 327 8.75 6.84 -25.10
N GLU A 328 8.57 6.42 -26.35
CA GLU A 328 7.59 7.04 -27.26
C GLU A 328 6.14 7.01 -26.75
N ASN A 329 5.81 6.02 -25.90
CA ASN A 329 4.48 5.81 -25.36
C ASN A 329 4.56 5.47 -23.86
N PRO A 330 4.80 6.47 -22.99
CA PRO A 330 4.96 6.22 -21.57
C PRO A 330 3.63 5.78 -20.93
N PRO A 331 3.62 4.76 -20.08
CA PRO A 331 2.42 4.37 -19.35
C PRO A 331 2.02 5.44 -18.34
N THR A 332 0.72 5.61 -18.14
CA THR A 332 0.20 6.39 -17.00
C THR A 332 0.49 5.62 -15.71
N LEU A 333 1.25 6.20 -14.79
CA LEU A 333 1.65 5.56 -13.53
C LEU A 333 0.72 5.98 -12.40
N ILE A 334 0.18 5.02 -11.65
CA ILE A 334 -0.46 5.27 -10.35
C ILE A 334 0.38 4.58 -9.29
N LEU A 335 0.97 5.35 -8.39
CA LEU A 335 1.84 4.87 -7.34
C LEU A 335 1.22 5.12 -5.97
N VAL A 336 1.17 4.07 -5.13
CA VAL A 336 0.96 4.22 -3.69
C VAL A 336 2.29 3.87 -3.02
N SER A 337 2.83 4.78 -2.23
CA SER A 337 4.01 4.54 -1.42
C SER A 337 4.00 5.44 -0.19
N HIS A 338 4.66 5.01 0.87
CA HIS A 338 5.00 5.85 2.01
C HIS A 338 6.41 6.48 1.92
N ASP A 339 7.24 6.11 0.93
CA ASP A 339 8.60 6.66 0.76
C ASP A 339 8.55 8.01 0.01
N ARG A 340 8.87 9.10 0.72
CA ARG A 340 8.90 10.47 0.15
C ARG A 340 9.80 10.57 -1.10
N GLY A 341 10.97 9.94 -1.07
CA GLY A 341 11.92 9.97 -2.18
C GLY A 341 11.47 9.16 -3.39
N PHE A 342 10.56 8.21 -3.18
CA PHE A 342 9.94 7.43 -4.26
C PHE A 342 8.69 8.13 -4.82
N ILE A 343 7.89 8.78 -3.96
CA ILE A 343 6.73 9.60 -4.35
C ILE A 343 7.13 10.79 -5.22
N SER A 344 8.35 11.33 -5.06
CA SER A 344 8.86 12.43 -5.89
C SER A 344 8.99 12.07 -7.39
N LEU A 345 8.78 10.80 -7.77
CA LEU A 345 8.61 10.41 -9.17
C LEU A 345 7.32 10.94 -9.80
N CYS A 346 6.32 11.24 -8.98
CA CYS A 346 4.99 11.63 -9.42
C CYS A 346 4.87 13.16 -9.54
N THR A 347 4.22 13.62 -10.61
CA THR A 347 3.97 15.04 -10.90
C THR A 347 2.67 15.53 -10.27
N ASP A 348 1.74 14.61 -10.04
CA ASP A 348 0.39 14.90 -9.57
C ASP A 348 0.03 13.99 -8.39
N LEU A 349 -0.72 14.54 -7.44
CA LEU A 349 -1.25 13.80 -6.29
C LEU A 349 -2.75 13.54 -6.47
N LEU A 350 -3.13 12.28 -6.28
CA LEU A 350 -4.51 11.84 -6.12
C LEU A 350 -4.78 11.67 -4.64
N ILE A 351 -5.57 12.56 -4.05
CA ILE A 351 -5.83 12.56 -2.61
C ILE A 351 -7.21 11.96 -2.36
N LEU A 352 -7.22 10.81 -1.69
CA LEU A 352 -8.43 10.11 -1.26
C LEU A 352 -8.72 10.44 0.22
N LYS A 353 -9.64 11.37 0.45
CA LYS A 353 -10.06 11.81 1.79
C LYS A 353 -11.58 12.02 1.83
N ASP A 354 -12.21 11.65 2.94
CA ASP A 354 -13.66 11.84 3.18
C ASP A 354 -14.57 11.32 2.05
N LYS A 355 -14.22 10.16 1.48
CA LYS A 355 -14.89 9.53 0.32
C LYS A 355 -14.86 10.34 -0.97
N GLN A 356 -14.03 11.38 -1.04
CA GLN A 356 -13.83 12.20 -2.23
C GLN A 356 -12.42 11.98 -2.80
N LEU A 357 -12.30 12.18 -4.10
CA LEU A 357 -11.03 12.13 -4.81
C LEU A 357 -10.70 13.56 -5.29
N THR A 358 -9.62 14.11 -4.76
CA THR A 358 -9.12 15.46 -5.10
C THR A 358 -7.76 15.38 -5.78
N TYR A 359 -7.43 16.41 -6.56
CA TYR A 359 -6.23 16.44 -7.40
C TYR A 359 -5.39 17.64 -6.98
N PHE A 360 -4.10 17.43 -6.83
CA PHE A 360 -3.12 18.49 -6.63
C PHE A 360 -1.98 18.30 -7.62
N HIS A 361 -1.59 19.39 -8.29
CA HIS A 361 -0.48 19.38 -9.23
C HIS A 361 0.75 19.94 -8.50
N GLY A 362 1.82 19.15 -8.43
CA GLY A 362 3.03 19.46 -7.66
C GLY A 362 3.39 18.36 -6.66
N ASP A 363 4.56 18.52 -6.06
CA ASP A 363 5.15 17.51 -5.19
C ASP A 363 4.42 17.39 -3.85
N PHE A 364 4.61 16.24 -3.19
CA PHE A 364 4.03 15.95 -1.87
C PHE A 364 4.40 16.97 -0.78
N PRO A 365 5.67 17.41 -0.64
CA PRO A 365 6.03 18.42 0.36
C PRO A 365 5.31 19.76 0.15
N THR A 366 5.22 20.22 -1.10
CA THR A 366 4.50 21.44 -1.48
C THR A 366 3.02 21.35 -1.13
N TYR A 367 2.43 20.16 -1.30
CA TYR A 367 1.05 19.91 -0.85
C TYR A 367 0.92 20.04 0.67
N GLU A 368 1.79 19.39 1.46
CA GLU A 368 1.76 19.46 2.92
C GLU A 368 1.90 20.90 3.43
N ALA A 369 2.88 21.65 2.90
CA ALA A 369 3.07 23.07 3.23
C ALA A 369 1.83 23.90 2.89
N SER A 370 1.23 23.70 1.71
CA SER A 370 0.01 24.43 1.33
C SER A 370 -1.18 24.10 2.25
N GLN A 371 -1.25 22.87 2.80
CA GLN A 371 -2.28 22.47 3.75
C GLN A 371 -2.03 23.07 5.13
N SER A 372 -0.79 23.07 5.61
CA SER A 372 -0.42 23.66 6.91
C SER A 372 -0.69 25.17 6.92
N GLU A 373 -0.24 25.89 5.89
CA GLU A 373 -0.51 27.32 5.72
C GLU A 373 -2.01 27.63 5.66
N ARG A 374 -2.76 26.88 4.83
CA ARG A 374 -4.21 27.05 4.70
C ARG A 374 -4.91 26.79 6.03
N LYS A 375 -4.47 25.78 6.78
CA LYS A 375 -5.01 25.45 8.09
C LYS A 375 -4.71 26.56 9.09
N GLN A 376 -3.46 27.00 9.20
CA GLN A 376 -3.06 28.11 10.07
C GLN A 376 -3.89 29.37 9.76
N TRP A 377 -4.03 29.71 8.48
CA TRP A 377 -4.86 30.83 8.05
C TRP A 377 -6.33 30.69 8.47
N LEU A 378 -6.93 29.50 8.30
CA LEU A 378 -8.29 29.21 8.75
C LEU A 378 -8.42 29.30 10.28
N THR A 379 -7.44 28.79 11.03
CA THR A 379 -7.37 28.86 12.49
C THR A 379 -7.30 30.31 12.96
N THR A 380 -6.39 31.11 12.42
CA THR A 380 -6.28 32.55 12.75
C THR A 380 -7.57 33.30 12.41
N MET A 381 -8.19 33.01 11.26
CA MET A 381 -9.48 33.61 10.90
C MET A 381 -10.59 33.22 11.88
N LYS A 382 -10.67 31.96 12.28
CA LYS A 382 -11.67 31.48 13.25
C LYS A 382 -11.45 32.10 14.62
N GLU A 383 -10.21 32.15 15.11
CA GLU A 383 -9.88 32.81 16.38
C GLU A 383 -10.24 34.30 16.37
N ALA A 384 -9.96 35.00 15.26
CA ALA A 384 -10.35 36.40 15.11
C ALA A 384 -11.89 36.55 15.12
N GLN A 385 -12.61 35.64 14.46
CA GLN A 385 -14.07 35.59 14.47
C GLN A 385 -14.60 35.30 15.88
N ASP A 386 -14.04 34.33 16.60
CA ASP A 386 -14.44 33.95 17.96
C ASP A 386 -14.17 35.09 18.96
N LYS A 387 -13.03 35.79 18.85
CA LYS A 387 -12.74 37.00 19.63
C LYS A 387 -13.81 38.09 19.39
N GLN A 388 -14.21 38.33 18.14
CA GLN A 388 -15.28 39.29 17.83
C GLN A 388 -16.65 38.84 18.35
N LYS A 389 -16.96 37.55 18.26
CA LYS A 389 -18.20 36.93 18.77
C LYS A 389 -18.29 37.14 20.28
N ALA A 390 -17.24 36.77 21.01
CA ALA A 390 -17.13 36.95 22.45
C ALA A 390 -17.25 38.42 22.87
N HIS A 391 -16.66 39.36 22.12
CA HIS A 391 -16.80 40.79 22.39
C HIS A 391 -18.25 41.28 22.24
N ILE A 392 -18.95 40.84 21.17
CA ILE A 392 -20.36 41.20 20.95
C ILE A 392 -21.26 40.58 22.02
N GLU A 393 -21.03 39.32 22.40
CA GLU A 393 -21.74 38.64 23.48
C GLU A 393 -21.56 39.34 24.82
N LYS A 394 -20.31 39.68 25.19
CA LYS A 394 -20.02 40.51 26.38
C LYS A 394 -20.76 41.84 26.35
N SER A 395 -20.82 42.47 25.17
CA SER A 395 -21.54 43.73 25.01
C SER A 395 -23.07 43.59 25.08
N ILE A 396 -23.64 42.49 24.57
CA ILE A 396 -25.06 42.16 24.71
C ILE A 396 -25.39 41.93 26.19
N ALA A 397 -24.57 41.14 26.90
CA ALA A 397 -24.74 40.87 28.32
C ALA A 397 -24.66 42.16 29.17
N ALA A 398 -23.67 43.00 28.90
CA ALA A 398 -23.52 44.30 29.56
C ALA A 398 -24.71 45.24 29.29
N ASN A 399 -25.17 45.33 28.03
CA ASN A 399 -26.32 46.16 27.65
C ASN A 399 -27.64 45.63 28.23
N MET A 400 -27.81 44.31 28.33
CA MET A 400 -28.98 43.70 28.97
C MET A 400 -28.98 43.94 30.48
N LYS A 401 -27.81 43.82 31.14
CA LYS A 401 -27.66 44.09 32.58
C LYS A 401 -27.91 45.57 32.89
N ALA A 402 -27.30 46.48 32.13
CA ALA A 402 -27.50 47.92 32.28
C ALA A 402 -28.93 48.36 31.93
N GLY A 403 -29.55 47.75 30.91
CA GLY A 403 -30.93 48.02 30.53
C GLY A 403 -31.95 47.56 31.56
N LYS A 404 -31.73 46.42 32.21
CA LYS A 404 -32.58 45.93 33.32
C LYS A 404 -32.38 46.72 34.63
N ALA A 405 -31.16 47.17 34.90
CA ALA A 405 -30.86 47.93 36.12
C ALA A 405 -31.39 49.37 36.07
N ASN A 406 -31.38 50.01 34.90
CA ASN A 406 -31.74 51.43 34.72
C ASN A 406 -33.06 51.65 33.95
N ASP A 407 -33.84 50.60 33.68
CA ASP A 407 -35.07 50.61 32.86
C ASP A 407 -34.93 51.31 31.49
N ASP A 408 -33.74 51.21 30.90
CA ASP A 408 -33.33 51.97 29.71
C ASP A 408 -33.68 51.20 28.43
N THR A 409 -34.84 51.54 27.86
CA THR A 409 -35.44 50.86 26.69
C THR A 409 -34.54 50.89 25.45
N ASN A 410 -33.69 51.91 25.30
CA ASN A 410 -32.77 52.04 24.17
C ASN A 410 -31.63 51.00 24.22
N LYS A 411 -31.08 50.72 25.41
CA LYS A 411 -30.03 49.70 25.60
C LYS A 411 -30.56 48.28 25.42
N LEU A 412 -31.80 48.03 25.86
CA LEU A 412 -32.52 46.78 25.59
C LEU A 412 -32.77 46.57 24.10
N ARG A 413 -33.15 47.63 23.36
CA ARG A 413 -33.32 47.57 21.89
C ARG A 413 -31.99 47.33 21.18
N GLN A 414 -30.90 47.94 21.66
CA GLN A 414 -29.56 47.75 21.11
C GLN A 414 -29.04 46.32 21.33
N ALA A 415 -29.27 45.74 22.51
CA ALA A 415 -28.94 44.35 22.81
C ALA A 415 -29.71 43.37 21.90
N LYS A 416 -31.03 43.53 21.75
CA LYS A 416 -31.86 42.71 20.84
C LYS A 416 -31.42 42.82 19.38
N SER A 417 -31.01 44.01 18.93
CA SER A 417 -30.49 44.22 17.57
C SER A 417 -29.14 43.54 17.34
N ARG A 418 -28.22 43.61 18.32
CA ARG A 418 -26.93 42.92 18.28
C ARG A 418 -27.09 41.40 18.36
N GLN A 419 -28.03 40.91 19.17
CA GLN A 419 -28.40 39.51 19.25
C GLN A 419 -28.94 39.02 17.89
N LYS A 420 -29.86 39.76 17.26
CA LYS A 420 -30.35 39.45 15.91
C LYS A 420 -29.23 39.42 14.86
N LYS A 421 -28.19 40.25 15.01
CA LYS A 421 -27.00 40.26 14.13
C LYS A 421 -26.12 39.02 14.34
N LEU A 422 -25.94 38.60 15.60
CA LEU A 422 -25.23 37.38 15.97
C LEU A 422 -25.97 36.14 15.44
N ASP A 423 -27.29 36.09 15.61
CA ASP A 423 -28.10 34.92 15.25
C ASP A 423 -28.29 34.76 13.73
N ASN A 424 -28.42 35.86 12.98
CA ASN A 424 -28.84 35.80 11.57
C ASN A 424 -27.79 36.26 10.55
N ARG A 425 -26.71 36.93 10.98
CA ARG A 425 -25.74 37.58 10.06
C ARG A 425 -24.28 37.27 10.38
N TRP A 426 -24.01 36.30 11.25
CA TRP A 426 -22.66 35.86 11.60
C TRP A 426 -22.13 34.82 10.59
N GLY A 427 -20.81 34.73 10.43
CA GLY A 427 -20.08 33.88 9.45
C GLY A 427 -19.33 34.68 8.36
N LEU A 428 -18.82 34.00 7.32
CA LEU A 428 -17.83 34.55 6.36
C LEU A 428 -18.19 35.96 5.83
N GLN A 429 -17.29 36.92 6.01
CA GLN A 429 -17.48 38.32 5.55
C GLN A 429 -16.98 38.56 4.12
N VAL A 430 -16.06 37.71 3.67
CA VAL A 430 -15.41 37.75 2.35
C VAL A 430 -15.84 36.52 1.56
N SER A 431 -16.20 36.69 0.29
CA SER A 431 -16.53 35.57 -0.60
C SER A 431 -15.26 34.89 -1.11
N ALA A 432 -15.41 33.67 -1.66
CA ALA A 432 -14.32 32.93 -2.30
C ALA A 432 -13.60 33.71 -3.43
N ARG A 433 -14.18 34.82 -3.92
CA ARG A 433 -13.59 35.70 -4.95
C ARG A 433 -12.96 36.98 -4.37
N GLY A 434 -12.77 37.06 -3.04
CA GLY A 434 -12.13 38.20 -2.36
C GLY A 434 -13.02 39.44 -2.15
N GLY A 435 -14.29 39.42 -2.58
CA GLY A 435 -15.23 40.53 -2.39
C GLY A 435 -16.11 40.38 -1.14
N ARG A 436 -16.93 41.40 -0.81
CA ARG A 436 -17.92 41.26 0.29
C ARG A 436 -18.92 40.14 0.00
N PHE A 437 -19.10 39.25 0.98
CA PHE A 437 -20.02 38.11 0.92
C PHE A 437 -21.49 38.55 0.82
N LYS A 438 -22.22 38.02 -0.17
CA LYS A 438 -23.65 38.26 -0.38
C LYS A 438 -24.41 36.92 -0.38
N LEU A 439 -25.32 36.76 0.59
CA LEU A 439 -26.03 35.52 0.93
C LEU A 439 -26.57 34.74 -0.30
N ASN A 440 -27.43 35.34 -1.12
CA ASN A 440 -28.07 34.66 -2.27
C ASN A 440 -27.27 34.77 -3.59
N ARG A 441 -26.08 35.38 -3.57
CA ARG A 441 -25.17 35.42 -4.73
C ARG A 441 -24.09 34.36 -4.61
N ASP A 442 -23.60 34.15 -3.40
CA ASP A 442 -22.40 33.35 -3.14
C ASP A 442 -22.74 31.93 -2.62
N LEU A 443 -23.94 31.69 -2.04
CA LEU A 443 -24.47 30.33 -1.81
C LEU A 443 -25.39 29.88 -2.95
N VAL A 444 -25.32 28.57 -3.27
CA VAL A 444 -26.27 27.93 -4.20
C VAL A 444 -27.60 27.68 -3.47
N GLY A 445 -28.70 28.21 -4.02
CA GLY A 445 -30.05 28.10 -3.42
C GLY A 445 -30.57 29.41 -2.83
N PHE A 446 -31.80 29.38 -2.31
CA PHE A 446 -32.43 30.55 -1.67
C PHE A 446 -32.32 30.41 -0.15
N HIS A 447 -31.50 31.25 0.47
CA HIS A 447 -31.19 31.17 1.90
C HIS A 447 -31.77 32.36 2.66
N LEU A 448 -32.47 32.09 3.77
CA LEU A 448 -33.13 33.12 4.58
C LEU A 448 -32.28 33.57 5.78
N THR A 449 -31.42 32.69 6.30
CA THR A 449 -30.56 32.93 7.48
C THR A 449 -29.35 32.00 7.46
N ALA A 450 -28.26 32.47 8.08
CA ALA A 450 -26.93 31.87 8.25
C ALA A 450 -25.99 31.99 7.05
N ARG A 451 -24.76 32.46 7.34
CA ARG A 451 -23.58 32.26 6.49
C ARG A 451 -22.92 30.98 6.98
N ASP A 452 -22.21 30.27 6.10
CA ASP A 452 -21.41 29.14 6.53
C ASP A 452 -20.38 29.61 7.57
N ASP A 453 -20.26 28.87 8.67
CA ASP A 453 -19.17 29.06 9.63
C ASP A 453 -17.84 28.66 8.97
N ILE A 454 -16.73 29.16 9.50
CA ILE A 454 -15.41 28.72 9.07
C ILE A 454 -15.24 27.28 9.57
N ASP A 455 -15.51 26.32 8.68
CA ASP A 455 -15.26 24.92 8.91
C ASP A 455 -13.76 24.66 8.76
N ILE A 456 -13.04 24.65 9.89
CA ILE A 456 -11.67 24.17 9.92
C ILE A 456 -11.77 22.66 9.76
N PRO A 457 -11.12 22.05 8.75
CA PRO A 457 -11.07 20.61 8.63
C PRO A 457 -10.67 20.01 9.98
N PRO A 458 -11.45 19.05 10.53
CA PRO A 458 -11.15 18.48 11.84
C PRO A 458 -9.72 17.94 11.82
N GLU A 459 -8.94 18.25 12.85
CA GLU A 459 -7.61 17.67 13.00
C GLU A 459 -7.77 16.15 13.12
N ASP A 460 -7.14 15.45 12.17
CA ASP A 460 -6.80 14.05 12.39
C ASP A 460 -5.98 14.01 13.69
N ARG A 461 -6.42 13.22 14.67
CA ARG A 461 -5.71 13.14 15.97
C ARG A 461 -4.24 12.81 15.70
N PRO A 462 -3.28 13.64 16.16
CA PRO A 462 -1.88 13.37 15.93
C PRO A 462 -1.53 12.02 16.54
N VAL A 463 -0.77 11.23 15.80
CA VAL A 463 -0.19 10.00 16.33
C VAL A 463 0.95 10.44 17.25
N VAL A 464 0.78 10.24 18.55
CA VAL A 464 1.84 10.51 19.53
C VAL A 464 2.43 9.16 19.93
N VAL A 465 3.76 9.06 19.88
CA VAL A 465 4.52 7.88 20.29
C VAL A 465 5.46 8.31 21.41
N ASN A 466 5.15 7.92 22.65
CA ASN A 466 6.00 8.22 23.79
C ASN A 466 6.67 6.94 24.27
N LEU A 467 8.00 6.92 24.24
CA LEU A 467 8.81 5.78 24.68
C LEU A 467 9.11 5.92 26.18
N PRO A 468 8.93 4.86 26.99
CA PRO A 468 9.27 4.92 28.41
C PRO A 468 10.78 5.03 28.62
N GLU A 469 11.19 5.89 29.55
CA GLU A 469 12.60 6.12 29.85
C GLU A 469 13.26 4.89 30.51
N PRO A 470 14.52 4.59 30.12
CA PRO A 470 15.30 3.53 30.75
C PRO A 470 15.71 3.93 32.17
N PRO A 471 15.87 2.96 33.09
CA PRO A 471 16.39 3.25 34.42
C PRO A 471 17.90 3.56 34.39
N ASP A 472 18.36 4.36 35.34
CA ASP A 472 19.78 4.72 35.46
C ASP A 472 20.69 3.51 35.71
N LEU A 473 21.81 3.49 34.99
CA LEU A 473 22.90 2.55 35.22
C LEU A 473 23.84 3.10 36.30
N ARG A 474 23.99 2.37 37.40
CA ARG A 474 24.86 2.79 38.53
C ARG A 474 26.33 2.93 38.17
N PHE A 475 26.80 2.26 37.12
CA PHE A 475 28.18 2.32 36.68
C PHE A 475 28.22 2.65 35.18
N PRO A 476 28.98 3.68 34.78
CA PRO A 476 29.15 3.99 33.37
C PRO A 476 29.99 2.90 32.69
N GLY A 477 29.56 2.48 31.50
CA GLY A 477 30.26 1.47 30.71
C GLY A 477 29.56 1.18 29.39
N ALA A 478 30.23 0.46 28.49
CA ALA A 478 29.62 0.00 27.26
C ALA A 478 28.50 -1.02 27.58
N LEU A 479 27.33 -0.83 26.98
CA LEU A 479 26.21 -1.76 27.05
C LEU A 479 26.56 -3.07 26.35
N ILE A 480 27.12 -2.98 25.15
CA ILE A 480 27.51 -4.12 24.31
C ILE A 480 28.87 -3.80 23.68
N SER A 481 29.80 -4.77 23.73
CA SER A 481 31.11 -4.68 23.09
C SER A 481 31.41 -5.97 22.33
N LEU A 482 31.62 -5.84 21.03
CA LEU A 482 32.15 -6.87 20.13
C LEU A 482 33.63 -6.55 19.84
N ASP A 483 34.51 -7.53 20.01
CA ASP A 483 35.92 -7.42 19.61
C ASP A 483 36.30 -8.57 18.66
N LYS A 484 36.67 -8.19 17.43
CA LYS A 484 37.06 -9.09 16.32
C LYS A 484 36.15 -10.32 16.19
N VAL A 485 34.85 -10.08 16.24
CA VAL A 485 33.86 -11.15 16.20
C VAL A 485 33.70 -11.69 14.79
N ALA A 486 33.74 -13.01 14.66
CA ALA A 486 33.49 -13.72 13.42
C ALA A 486 32.49 -14.87 13.64
N PHE A 487 31.64 -15.11 12.64
CA PHE A 487 30.58 -16.12 12.72
C PHE A 487 30.35 -16.86 11.39
N ARG A 488 30.12 -18.17 11.50
CA ARG A 488 29.63 -19.05 10.42
C ARG A 488 28.53 -19.98 10.95
N TYR A 489 27.57 -20.32 10.10
CA TYR A 489 26.50 -21.26 10.47
C TYR A 489 26.96 -22.73 10.55
N SER A 490 27.99 -23.09 9.78
CA SER A 490 28.57 -24.44 9.76
C SER A 490 30.05 -24.35 9.38
N ALA A 491 30.82 -25.38 9.72
CA ALA A 491 32.23 -25.48 9.31
C ALA A 491 32.41 -25.45 7.78
N LYS A 492 31.40 -25.90 7.02
CA LYS A 492 31.40 -25.94 5.55
C LYS A 492 30.93 -24.63 4.90
N THR A 493 30.30 -23.72 5.65
CA THR A 493 29.80 -22.46 5.10
C THR A 493 30.82 -21.34 5.27
N PRO A 494 30.85 -20.36 4.34
CA PRO A 494 31.73 -19.21 4.48
C PRO A 494 31.40 -18.40 5.74
N LEU A 495 32.39 -17.65 6.23
CA LEU A 495 32.17 -16.69 7.31
C LEU A 495 31.21 -15.60 6.83
N ILE A 496 30.06 -15.50 7.50
CA ILE A 496 29.03 -14.51 7.19
C ILE A 496 29.37 -13.17 7.83
N VAL A 497 30.02 -13.21 8.98
CA VAL A 497 30.51 -12.05 9.74
C VAL A 497 32.00 -12.25 10.02
N GLN A 498 32.82 -11.23 9.77
CA GLN A 498 34.28 -11.30 9.81
C GLN A 498 34.86 -10.06 10.51
N ASP A 499 35.64 -10.30 11.56
CA ASP A 499 36.42 -9.29 12.31
C ASP A 499 35.64 -8.02 12.71
N ILE A 500 34.37 -8.18 13.10
CA ILE A 500 33.53 -7.05 13.50
C ILE A 500 33.91 -6.59 14.92
N THR A 501 34.22 -5.29 15.03
CA THR A 501 34.45 -4.61 16.30
C THR A 501 33.43 -3.48 16.44
N LEU A 502 32.64 -3.50 17.52
CA LEU A 502 31.54 -2.56 17.76
C LEU A 502 31.42 -2.31 19.26
N SER A 503 31.25 -1.05 19.66
CA SER A 503 30.94 -0.68 21.04
C SER A 503 29.70 0.19 21.06
N VAL A 504 28.74 -0.16 21.92
CA VAL A 504 27.45 0.52 22.10
C VAL A 504 27.41 1.10 23.51
N GLY A 505 27.35 2.42 23.62
CA GLY A 505 27.14 3.15 24.88
C GLY A 505 25.67 3.49 25.13
N MET A 506 25.36 4.05 26.31
CA MET A 506 24.04 4.62 26.61
C MET A 506 23.80 5.86 25.74
N GLY A 507 22.60 6.03 25.19
CA GLY A 507 22.26 7.14 24.30
C GLY A 507 22.87 7.07 22.89
N ASP A 508 23.70 6.07 22.58
CA ASP A 508 24.28 5.89 21.25
C ASP A 508 23.17 5.69 20.20
N ARG A 509 23.38 6.27 19.01
CA ARG A 509 22.55 6.07 17.82
C ARG A 509 23.38 5.39 16.76
N ILE A 510 23.08 4.12 16.52
CA ILE A 510 23.86 3.28 15.60
C ILE A 510 22.96 2.80 14.46
N GLY A 511 23.26 3.24 13.25
CA GLY A 511 22.62 2.75 12.03
C GLY A 511 23.44 1.64 11.38
N ILE A 512 22.79 0.57 10.92
CA ILE A 512 23.46 -0.50 10.16
C ILE A 512 22.80 -0.62 8.78
N LEU A 513 23.54 -0.25 7.75
CA LEU A 513 23.15 -0.33 6.35
C LEU A 513 23.86 -1.47 5.64
N GLY A 514 23.19 -2.09 4.68
CA GLY A 514 23.76 -3.18 3.90
C GLY A 514 22.73 -3.80 2.98
N LEU A 515 23.23 -4.44 1.91
CA LEU A 515 22.39 -5.18 0.97
C LEU A 515 21.84 -6.46 1.61
N ASN A 516 20.78 -7.00 1.02
CA ASN A 516 20.27 -8.31 1.42
C ASN A 516 21.36 -9.38 1.31
N GLY A 517 21.45 -10.23 2.33
CA GLY A 517 22.50 -11.25 2.44
C GLY A 517 23.87 -10.73 2.88
N ALA A 518 24.03 -9.45 3.23
CA ALA A 518 25.30 -8.92 3.75
C ALA A 518 25.68 -9.45 5.15
N GLY A 519 24.72 -10.04 5.87
CA GLY A 519 24.91 -10.54 7.24
C GLY A 519 24.23 -9.71 8.34
N LYS A 520 23.35 -8.74 7.99
CA LYS A 520 22.67 -7.83 8.94
C LYS A 520 21.94 -8.59 10.06
N SER A 521 21.01 -9.47 9.70
CA SER A 521 20.25 -10.26 10.66
C SER A 521 21.14 -11.21 11.47
N THR A 522 22.24 -11.70 10.90
CA THR A 522 23.21 -12.52 11.64
C THR A 522 23.96 -11.69 12.69
N LEU A 523 24.33 -10.45 12.37
CA LEU A 523 24.93 -9.51 13.32
C LEU A 523 23.95 -9.16 14.45
N ILE A 524 22.68 -8.91 14.12
CA ILE A 524 21.63 -8.65 15.11
C ILE A 524 21.49 -9.84 16.07
N LYS A 525 21.44 -11.08 15.56
CA LYS A 525 21.37 -12.29 16.40
C LYS A 525 22.57 -12.44 17.35
N LEU A 526 23.75 -12.01 16.93
CA LEU A 526 24.93 -11.96 17.80
C LEU A 526 24.78 -10.88 18.89
N LEU A 527 24.26 -9.69 18.54
CA LEU A 527 24.02 -8.60 19.49
C LEU A 527 22.96 -8.95 20.54
N VAL A 528 21.89 -9.64 20.12
CA VAL A 528 20.80 -10.08 20.98
C VAL A 528 21.18 -11.29 21.85
N GLY A 529 22.26 -11.99 21.47
CA GLY A 529 22.75 -13.17 22.20
C GLY A 529 22.03 -14.47 21.85
N GLU A 530 21.24 -14.51 20.76
CA GLU A 530 20.62 -15.74 20.25
C GLU A 530 21.65 -16.73 19.72
N THR A 531 22.74 -16.22 19.15
CA THR A 531 23.85 -17.02 18.61
C THR A 531 25.16 -16.64 19.27
N ARG A 532 26.03 -17.63 19.46
CA ARG A 532 27.39 -17.41 19.98
C ARG A 532 28.37 -17.18 18.83
N PRO A 533 29.33 -16.26 18.99
CA PRO A 533 30.36 -16.04 17.98
C PRO A 533 31.23 -17.30 17.82
N THR A 534 31.72 -17.54 16.60
CA THR A 534 32.67 -18.64 16.32
C THR A 534 34.09 -18.26 16.75
N SER A 535 34.43 -16.98 16.68
CA SER A 535 35.69 -16.39 17.12
C SER A 535 35.45 -14.94 17.58
N GLY A 536 36.35 -14.40 18.40
CA GLY A 536 36.23 -13.07 19.01
C GLY A 536 35.46 -13.10 20.33
N THR A 537 35.29 -11.93 20.94
CA THR A 537 34.63 -11.78 22.26
C THR A 537 33.43 -10.86 22.17
N LEU A 538 32.31 -11.31 22.75
CA LEU A 538 31.09 -10.52 22.96
C LEU A 538 30.92 -10.32 24.48
N ASN A 539 30.95 -9.05 24.91
CA ASN A 539 30.72 -8.64 26.29
C ASN A 539 29.47 -7.77 26.37
N THR A 540 28.63 -8.00 27.38
CA THR A 540 27.43 -7.20 27.66
C THR A 540 27.43 -6.72 29.10
N HIS A 541 26.82 -5.58 29.36
CA HIS A 541 26.71 -5.04 30.71
C HIS A 541 25.79 -5.96 31.56
N PRO A 542 26.15 -6.32 32.82
CA PRO A 542 25.40 -7.31 33.61
C PRO A 542 23.94 -6.96 33.90
N ARG A 543 23.59 -5.67 33.89
CA ARG A 543 22.22 -5.16 34.09
C ARG A 543 21.55 -4.68 32.81
N LEU A 544 22.15 -4.95 31.65
CA LEU A 544 21.58 -4.60 30.36
C LEU A 544 20.20 -5.24 30.20
N LYS A 545 19.20 -4.40 29.91
CA LYS A 545 17.92 -4.83 29.39
C LYS A 545 17.89 -4.48 27.92
N LEU A 546 17.90 -5.49 27.07
CA LEU A 546 17.85 -5.35 25.62
C LEU A 546 16.43 -5.68 25.16
N ALA A 547 15.90 -4.87 24.25
CA ALA A 547 14.68 -5.16 23.51
C ALA A 547 15.02 -5.30 22.02
N TYR A 548 14.44 -6.31 21.36
CA TYR A 548 14.67 -6.59 19.96
C TYR A 548 13.34 -6.67 19.21
N TYR A 549 13.15 -5.77 18.26
CA TYR A 549 12.07 -5.83 17.29
C TYR A 549 12.56 -6.57 16.05
N SER A 550 12.01 -7.76 15.81
CA SER A 550 12.35 -8.58 14.65
C SER A 550 11.50 -8.24 13.44
N GLN A 551 12.05 -8.45 12.24
CA GLN A 551 11.34 -8.30 10.97
C GLN A 551 10.04 -9.13 10.90
N HIS A 552 9.99 -10.29 11.57
CA HIS A 552 8.84 -11.21 11.57
C HIS A 552 7.86 -10.99 12.72
N ALA A 553 8.00 -9.91 13.50
CA ALA A 553 7.18 -9.69 14.69
C ALA A 553 5.68 -9.58 14.36
N VAL A 554 5.34 -8.88 13.28
CA VAL A 554 3.95 -8.72 12.82
C VAL A 554 3.34 -10.06 12.42
N GLU A 555 4.06 -10.85 11.62
CA GLU A 555 3.60 -12.17 11.18
C GLU A 555 3.36 -13.10 12.37
N THR A 556 4.25 -13.08 13.36
CA THR A 556 4.17 -13.89 14.59
C THR A 556 2.97 -13.51 15.45
N LEU A 557 2.71 -12.20 15.62
CA LEU A 557 1.54 -11.71 16.36
C LEU A 557 0.23 -12.03 15.62
N GLN A 558 0.23 -11.93 14.29
CA GLN A 558 -0.92 -12.27 13.47
C GLN A 558 -1.21 -13.77 13.49
N SER A 559 -0.18 -14.63 13.44
CA SER A 559 -0.37 -16.07 13.56
C SER A 559 -0.95 -16.43 14.93
N LEU A 560 -0.45 -15.81 16.00
CA LEU A 560 -1.02 -15.98 17.34
C LEU A 560 -2.49 -15.53 17.40
N GLY A 561 -2.83 -14.41 16.77
CA GLY A 561 -4.21 -13.93 16.68
C GLY A 561 -5.13 -14.85 15.85
N ARG A 562 -4.60 -15.65 14.93
CA ARG A 562 -5.36 -16.67 14.19
C ARG A 562 -5.58 -17.92 15.01
N GLU A 563 -4.58 -18.33 15.80
CA GLU A 563 -4.68 -19.45 16.74
C GLU A 563 -5.67 -19.14 17.88
N GLU A 564 -5.66 -17.89 18.37
CA GLU A 564 -6.55 -17.40 19.42
C GLU A 564 -7.42 -16.21 18.91
N PRO A 565 -8.58 -16.44 18.25
CA PRO A 565 -9.37 -15.39 17.60
C PRO A 565 -9.99 -14.33 18.54
N ALA A 566 -10.00 -14.58 19.85
CA ALA A 566 -10.50 -13.65 20.87
C ALA A 566 -9.38 -12.87 21.58
N LEU A 567 -8.11 -13.18 21.29
CA LEU A 567 -6.98 -12.55 21.95
C LEU A 567 -6.84 -11.09 21.51
N THR A 568 -6.84 -10.17 22.48
CA THR A 568 -6.66 -8.73 22.26
C THR A 568 -5.27 -8.29 22.69
N ALA A 569 -4.83 -7.11 22.24
CA ALA A 569 -3.52 -6.55 22.59
C ALA A 569 -3.34 -6.43 24.12
N LEU A 570 -4.37 -5.96 24.81
CA LEU A 570 -4.36 -5.84 26.27
C LEU A 570 -4.29 -7.21 26.96
N ALA A 571 -5.07 -8.19 26.51
CA ALA A 571 -5.05 -9.54 27.07
C ALA A 571 -3.68 -10.21 26.89
N LEU A 572 -3.06 -10.03 25.72
CA LEU A 572 -1.70 -10.53 25.44
C LEU A 572 -0.67 -9.94 26.41
N LEU A 573 -0.62 -8.62 26.54
CA LEU A 573 0.29 -7.94 27.46
C LEU A 573 0.04 -8.32 28.93
N THR A 574 -1.23 -8.46 29.32
CA THR A 574 -1.60 -8.88 30.68
C THR A 574 -1.05 -10.27 31.01
N ARG A 575 -1.04 -11.18 30.02
CA ARG A 575 -0.44 -12.51 30.15
C ARG A 575 1.08 -12.44 30.30
N GLU A 576 1.75 -11.56 29.56
CA GLU A 576 3.22 -11.47 29.55
C GLU A 576 3.84 -10.75 30.74
N VAL A 577 3.10 -9.81 31.32
CA VAL A 577 3.54 -9.01 32.45
C VAL A 577 3.39 -9.76 33.77
N GLU A 578 2.63 -10.86 33.79
CA GLU A 578 2.49 -11.77 34.95
C GLU A 578 2.16 -11.05 36.29
N GLY A 579 1.48 -9.91 36.20
CA GLY A 579 1.06 -9.09 37.36
C GLY A 579 2.04 -8.00 37.81
N GLU A 580 3.16 -7.75 37.10
CA GLU A 580 4.10 -6.65 37.42
C GLU A 580 3.50 -5.24 37.22
N LEU A 581 2.54 -5.09 36.30
CA LEU A 581 1.82 -3.85 36.02
C LEU A 581 0.31 -4.05 36.11
N THR A 582 -0.41 -2.99 36.45
CA THR A 582 -1.88 -3.04 36.47
C THR A 582 -2.45 -2.93 35.06
N GLU A 583 -3.68 -3.38 34.85
CA GLU A 583 -4.38 -3.24 33.58
C GLU A 583 -4.52 -1.76 33.15
N GLY A 584 -4.61 -0.85 34.13
CA GLY A 584 -4.62 0.60 33.89
C GLY A 584 -3.30 1.09 33.28
N ASP A 585 -2.16 0.63 33.83
CA ASP A 585 -0.83 0.97 33.32
C ASP A 585 -0.60 0.40 31.92
N LEU A 586 -1.08 -0.82 31.66
CA LEU A 586 -0.98 -1.45 30.33
C LEU A 586 -1.81 -0.71 29.28
N ARG A 587 -3.02 -0.25 29.64
CA ARG A 587 -3.81 0.64 28.77
C ARG A 587 -3.11 1.98 28.54
N GLY A 588 -2.45 2.51 29.57
CA GLY A 588 -1.62 3.72 29.47
C GLY A 588 -0.47 3.55 28.47
N LEU A 589 0.30 2.47 28.59
CA LEU A 589 1.43 2.15 27.70
C LEU A 589 0.96 1.94 26.25
N LEU A 590 -0.09 1.14 26.04
CA LEU A 590 -0.69 0.96 24.70
C LEU A 590 -1.19 2.31 24.14
N GLY A 591 -1.81 3.14 24.97
CA GLY A 591 -2.24 4.48 24.59
C GLY A 591 -1.10 5.40 24.16
N GLN A 592 0.01 5.40 24.92
CA GLN A 592 1.23 6.17 24.63
C GLN A 592 1.90 5.76 23.31
N LEU A 593 1.67 4.53 22.84
CA LEU A 593 2.19 4.02 21.57
C LEU A 593 1.13 4.08 20.46
N GLY A 594 0.02 4.79 20.65
CA GLY A 594 -1.00 5.01 19.64
C GLY A 594 -2.02 3.87 19.48
N LEU A 595 -2.25 3.06 20.52
CA LEU A 595 -3.32 2.05 20.61
C LEU A 595 -4.32 2.38 21.74
N PRO A 596 -5.27 3.29 21.50
CA PRO A 596 -6.15 3.79 22.55
C PRO A 596 -7.28 2.80 22.91
N GLY A 597 -7.52 2.66 24.23
CA GLY A 597 -8.76 2.18 24.85
C GLY A 597 -9.39 0.96 24.17
N ARG A 598 -10.52 1.18 23.48
CA ARG A 598 -11.33 0.12 22.85
C ARG A 598 -10.59 -0.68 21.78
N ILE A 599 -9.65 -0.06 21.06
CA ILE A 599 -8.88 -0.78 20.03
C ILE A 599 -7.97 -1.81 20.72
N ALA A 600 -7.37 -1.45 21.85
CA ALA A 600 -6.52 -2.35 22.61
C ALA A 600 -7.30 -3.44 23.37
N SER A 601 -8.51 -3.13 23.86
CA SER A 601 -9.29 -4.02 24.73
C SER A 601 -10.29 -4.90 23.99
N ASP A 602 -10.93 -4.39 22.94
CA ASP A 602 -12.13 -5.01 22.34
C ASP A 602 -11.84 -5.62 20.96
N VAL A 603 -10.80 -5.14 20.27
CA VAL A 603 -10.45 -5.60 18.92
C VAL A 603 -9.45 -6.76 19.00
N PRO A 604 -9.78 -7.95 18.46
CA PRO A 604 -8.85 -9.07 18.39
C PRO A 604 -7.61 -8.76 17.54
N LEU A 605 -6.48 -9.36 17.89
CA LEU A 605 -5.20 -9.21 17.19
C LEU A 605 -5.30 -9.51 15.70
N CYS A 606 -6.09 -10.53 15.31
CA CYS A 606 -6.27 -10.89 13.90
C CYS A 606 -7.02 -9.84 13.05
N LYS A 607 -7.70 -8.88 13.69
CA LYS A 607 -8.42 -7.79 13.03
C LYS A 607 -7.66 -6.45 13.06
N LEU A 608 -6.55 -6.38 13.79
CA LEU A 608 -5.72 -5.18 13.83
C LEU A 608 -5.01 -4.97 12.49
N SER A 609 -4.83 -3.70 12.11
CA SER A 609 -4.00 -3.35 10.95
C SER A 609 -2.52 -3.65 11.23
N GLY A 610 -1.70 -3.82 10.20
CA GLY A 610 -0.26 -4.05 10.36
C GLY A 610 0.42 -3.01 11.25
N GLY A 611 0.11 -1.73 11.07
CA GLY A 611 0.64 -0.66 11.91
C GLY A 611 0.16 -0.72 13.38
N GLN A 612 -1.09 -1.14 13.62
CA GLN A 612 -1.57 -1.39 14.98
C GLN A 612 -0.84 -2.58 15.62
N VAL A 613 -0.55 -3.63 14.86
CA VAL A 613 0.25 -4.77 15.34
C VAL A 613 1.69 -4.34 15.69
N VAL A 614 2.32 -3.47 14.87
CA VAL A 614 3.65 -2.90 15.19
C VAL A 614 3.63 -2.17 16.53
N ARG A 615 2.64 -1.29 16.75
CA ARG A 615 2.50 -0.55 18.02
C ARG A 615 2.29 -1.49 19.21
N CYS A 616 1.54 -2.58 19.02
CA CYS A 616 1.34 -3.60 20.06
C CYS A 616 2.67 -4.30 20.38
N GLU A 617 3.47 -4.65 19.37
CA GLU A 617 4.77 -5.26 19.58
C GLU A 617 5.74 -4.31 20.29
N LEU A 618 5.78 -3.04 19.90
CA LEU A 618 6.57 -2.04 20.60
C LEU A 618 6.17 -1.97 22.08
N ALA A 619 4.87 -2.07 22.40
CA ALA A 619 4.40 -2.11 23.80
C ALA A 619 4.94 -3.36 24.54
N ARG A 620 4.94 -4.53 23.90
CA ARG A 620 5.51 -5.79 24.45
C ARG A 620 7.01 -5.69 24.71
N LEU A 621 7.73 -4.89 23.92
CA LEU A 621 9.16 -4.68 24.10
C LEU A 621 9.48 -3.62 25.16
N LEU A 622 8.68 -2.57 25.24
CA LEU A 622 8.98 -1.37 26.01
C LEU A 622 8.51 -1.44 27.47
N TRP A 623 7.56 -2.32 27.83
CA TRP A 623 7.07 -2.40 29.22
C TRP A 623 8.18 -2.72 30.24
N ARG A 624 9.24 -3.42 29.83
CA ARG A 624 10.41 -3.73 30.68
C ARG A 624 11.38 -2.57 30.88
N ARG A 625 11.15 -1.44 30.19
CA ARG A 625 12.04 -0.25 30.12
C ARG A 625 13.46 -0.65 29.71
N PRO A 626 13.68 -1.05 28.45
CA PRO A 626 14.98 -1.49 27.95
C PRO A 626 15.98 -0.32 27.90
N HIS A 627 17.28 -0.60 28.11
CA HIS A 627 18.35 0.40 27.96
C HIS A 627 18.86 0.47 26.51
N CYS A 628 18.67 -0.60 25.74
CA CYS A 628 19.04 -0.65 24.33
C CYS A 628 17.91 -1.29 23.53
N LEU A 629 17.52 -0.63 22.45
CA LEU A 629 16.49 -1.06 21.52
C LEU A 629 17.12 -1.37 20.17
N VAL A 630 16.92 -2.59 19.69
CA VAL A 630 17.37 -3.05 18.38
C VAL A 630 16.15 -3.18 17.48
N LEU A 631 16.12 -2.44 16.36
CA LEU A 631 14.99 -2.35 15.44
C LEU A 631 15.39 -2.85 14.06
N ASP A 632 14.78 -3.95 13.60
CA ASP A 632 14.98 -4.52 12.26
C ASP A 632 13.73 -4.28 11.38
N GLU A 633 13.84 -3.35 10.41
CA GLU A 633 12.82 -2.97 9.42
C GLU A 633 11.44 -2.58 10.02
N VAL A 634 11.46 -1.83 11.13
CA VAL A 634 10.26 -1.43 11.91
C VAL A 634 9.23 -0.58 11.11
N THR A 635 9.65 0.10 10.04
CA THR A 635 8.79 1.03 9.29
C THR A 635 7.90 0.36 8.24
N THR A 636 8.12 -0.93 7.92
CA THR A 636 7.49 -1.65 6.79
C THR A 636 5.94 -1.63 6.79
N HIS A 637 5.32 -1.58 7.97
CA HIS A 637 3.85 -1.63 8.13
C HIS A 637 3.26 -0.37 8.77
N LEU A 638 4.08 0.65 9.00
CA LEU A 638 3.66 1.90 9.60
C LEU A 638 3.19 2.88 8.53
N ASP A 639 2.15 3.66 8.85
CA ASP A 639 1.81 4.82 8.04
C ASP A 639 2.80 5.95 8.30
N TYR A 640 2.87 6.88 7.36
CA TYR A 640 3.72 8.05 7.42
C TYR A 640 3.60 8.81 8.76
N GLU A 641 2.37 9.10 9.22
CA GLU A 641 2.13 9.78 10.51
C GLU A 641 2.80 9.06 11.69
N THR A 642 2.74 7.72 11.74
CA THR A 642 3.41 6.95 12.80
C THR A 642 4.90 6.86 12.61
N VAL A 643 5.40 6.75 11.37
CA VAL A 643 6.84 6.74 11.10
C VAL A 643 7.47 8.05 11.58
N THR A 644 6.82 9.18 11.32
CA THR A 644 7.24 10.50 11.82
C THR A 644 7.26 10.55 13.35
N ALA A 645 6.15 10.19 14.00
CA ALA A 645 6.07 10.19 15.46
C ALA A 645 7.10 9.24 16.11
N LEU A 646 7.30 8.05 15.54
CA LEU A 646 8.31 7.09 16.01
C LEU A 646 9.73 7.60 15.77
N ARG A 647 9.98 8.31 14.66
CA ARG A 647 11.28 8.91 14.34
C ARG A 647 11.67 9.92 15.41
N GLU A 648 10.79 10.87 15.72
CA GLU A 648 10.99 11.89 16.75
C GLU A 648 11.21 11.23 18.12
N ALA A 649 10.33 10.30 18.50
CA ALA A 649 10.46 9.59 19.77
C ALA A 649 11.81 8.87 19.92
N LEU A 650 12.28 8.16 18.89
CA LEU A 650 13.57 7.47 18.91
C LEU A 650 14.77 8.43 18.80
N ARG A 651 14.62 9.58 18.14
CA ARG A 651 15.65 10.61 18.07
C ARG A 651 15.97 11.12 19.47
N ASP A 652 14.95 11.32 20.30
CA ASP A 652 15.09 12.02 21.58
C ASP A 652 15.22 11.07 22.79
N TRP A 653 14.83 9.79 22.65
CA TRP A 653 14.88 8.77 23.72
C TRP A 653 16.26 8.56 24.37
N GLU A 654 16.36 8.50 25.69
CA GLU A 654 17.66 8.41 26.38
C GLU A 654 18.40 7.07 26.21
N GLY A 655 17.68 6.01 25.84
CA GLY A 655 18.27 4.69 25.60
C GLY A 655 19.12 4.63 24.32
N ALA A 656 19.91 3.56 24.20
CA ALA A 656 20.69 3.30 22.99
C ALA A 656 19.80 2.70 21.88
N VAL A 657 19.94 3.17 20.65
CA VAL A 657 19.16 2.68 19.50
C VAL A 657 20.10 2.08 18.46
N ILE A 658 19.86 0.82 18.10
CA ILE A 658 20.49 0.16 16.97
C ILE A 658 19.41 -0.06 15.90
N LEU A 659 19.52 0.65 14.80
CA LEU A 659 18.53 0.66 13.73
C LEU A 659 19.08 -0.02 12.47
N VAL A 660 18.33 -0.98 11.97
CA VAL A 660 18.53 -1.60 10.66
C VAL A 660 17.31 -1.31 9.83
N SER A 661 17.45 -0.42 8.85
CA SER A 661 16.36 -0.07 7.95
C SER A 661 16.88 0.32 6.58
N HIS A 662 16.06 0.09 5.55
CA HIS A 662 16.25 0.63 4.22
C HIS A 662 15.66 2.04 4.03
N ASP A 663 14.86 2.53 4.99
CA ASP A 663 14.26 3.85 4.95
C ASP A 663 15.30 4.94 5.27
N ARG A 664 15.71 5.67 4.23
CA ARG A 664 16.73 6.73 4.31
C ARG A 664 16.27 7.88 5.21
N TRP A 665 15.02 8.30 5.07
CA TRP A 665 14.48 9.45 5.79
C TRP A 665 14.37 9.14 7.28
N PHE A 666 13.88 7.94 7.62
CA PHE A 666 13.84 7.46 9.00
C PHE A 666 15.24 7.30 9.61
N MET A 667 16.20 6.74 8.85
CA MET A 667 17.59 6.59 9.31
C MET A 667 18.27 7.94 9.56
N ARG A 668 18.16 8.90 8.63
CA ARG A 668 18.72 10.26 8.80
C ARG A 668 18.13 10.97 10.02
N GLY A 669 16.82 10.83 10.22
CA GLY A 669 16.13 11.38 11.39
C GLY A 669 16.60 10.80 12.72
N VAL A 670 16.49 9.48 12.88
CA VAL A 670 16.78 8.80 14.16
C VAL A 670 18.29 8.78 14.44
N ILE A 671 19.10 8.40 13.45
CA ILE A 671 20.52 8.14 13.64
C ILE A 671 21.34 9.40 13.47
N GLU A 672 21.17 10.16 12.39
CA GLU A 672 21.99 11.35 12.11
C GLU A 672 21.45 12.60 12.81
N GLY A 673 20.20 12.59 13.27
CA GLY A 673 19.57 13.72 13.97
C GLY A 673 19.11 14.81 13.01
N ALA A 674 18.90 14.50 11.73
CA ALA A 674 18.38 15.46 10.77
C ALA A 674 16.98 15.94 11.21
N VAL A 675 16.78 17.25 11.17
CA VAL A 675 15.49 17.91 11.38
C VAL A 675 14.98 18.36 10.01
N ASP A 676 13.68 18.25 9.77
CA ASP A 676 13.09 18.72 8.51
C ASP A 676 13.02 20.27 8.54
N GLU A 677 13.37 20.95 7.45
CA GLU A 677 13.53 22.43 7.39
C GLU A 677 12.26 23.23 7.72
N ASP A 678 11.09 22.58 7.73
CA ASP A 678 9.77 23.19 7.96
C ASP A 678 9.34 23.19 9.44
N GLU A 679 10.12 22.59 10.34
CA GLU A 679 9.95 22.78 11.78
C GLU A 679 10.57 24.12 12.16
N GLU A 680 9.77 25.21 12.11
CA GLU A 680 10.01 26.37 12.97
C GLU A 680 10.05 25.84 14.40
N THR A 681 11.25 25.49 14.85
CA THR A 681 11.52 25.28 16.27
C THR A 681 11.26 26.62 16.90
N ASP A 682 10.28 26.70 17.79
CA ASP A 682 10.10 27.86 18.64
C ASP A 682 11.48 28.16 19.24
N GLU A 683 12.05 29.35 18.95
CA GLU A 683 13.40 29.78 19.36
C GLU A 683 13.61 29.76 20.89
N ASP A 684 12.61 29.35 21.65
CA ASP A 684 12.56 29.32 23.12
C ASP A 684 12.93 27.95 23.74
N ASP A 685 13.07 26.86 22.96
CA ASP A 685 13.54 25.56 23.46
C ASP A 685 15.06 25.40 23.27
N GLU A 686 15.84 26.26 23.94
CA GLU A 686 17.29 26.05 24.18
C GLU A 686 17.49 24.92 25.21
N ASP A 687 16.98 23.72 24.94
CA ASP A 687 17.38 22.53 25.68
C ASP A 687 18.84 22.21 25.32
N GLU A 688 19.71 22.04 26.33
CA GLU A 688 21.09 21.61 26.13
C GLU A 688 21.12 20.33 25.28
N GLU A 689 21.42 20.43 23.98
CA GLU A 689 21.51 19.27 23.10
C GLU A 689 22.51 18.27 23.69
N VAL A 690 22.01 17.21 24.31
CA VAL A 690 22.84 16.13 24.83
C VAL A 690 23.59 15.55 23.64
N MET A 691 24.91 15.77 23.61
CA MET A 691 25.80 15.35 22.53
C MET A 691 25.84 13.81 22.45
N ARG A 692 24.92 13.23 21.67
CA ARG A 692 24.79 11.78 21.46
C ARG A 692 25.76 11.33 20.38
N ARG A 693 26.40 10.17 20.57
CA ARG A 693 27.26 9.55 19.55
C ARG A 693 26.38 8.94 18.44
N ARG A 694 26.50 9.49 17.23
CA ARG A 694 25.73 9.10 16.04
C ARG A 694 26.66 8.48 15.01
N ILE A 695 26.47 7.21 14.66
CA ILE A 695 27.34 6.49 13.71
C ILE A 695 26.51 5.61 12.79
N VAL A 696 26.84 5.65 11.50
CA VAL A 696 26.29 4.72 10.50
C VAL A 696 27.37 3.76 10.04
N TYR A 697 27.10 2.46 10.15
CA TYR A 697 27.95 1.40 9.65
C TYR A 697 27.37 0.83 8.37
N ARG A 698 28.27 0.43 7.47
CA ARG A 698 27.98 -0.35 6.27
C ARG A 698 28.49 -1.76 6.46
N LEU A 699 27.61 -2.74 6.25
CA LEU A 699 27.97 -4.14 6.17
C LEU A 699 28.11 -4.59 4.71
N LYS A 700 29.28 -5.11 4.34
CA LYS A 700 29.56 -5.63 2.99
C LYS A 700 30.41 -6.89 3.06
N GLY A 701 29.89 -8.01 2.55
CA GLY A 701 30.62 -9.27 2.51
C GLY A 701 31.08 -9.75 3.89
N GLY A 702 30.29 -9.45 4.93
CA GLY A 702 30.59 -9.80 6.32
C GLY A 702 31.55 -8.87 7.06
N LYS A 703 32.12 -7.86 6.39
CA LYS A 703 32.93 -6.81 7.02
C LYS A 703 32.11 -5.56 7.28
N MET A 704 32.46 -4.85 8.34
CA MET A 704 31.78 -3.63 8.79
C MET A 704 32.71 -2.43 8.63
N ASP A 705 32.27 -1.45 7.84
CA ASP A 705 32.98 -0.20 7.58
C ASP A 705 32.15 0.97 8.13
N THR A 706 32.77 2.01 8.67
CA THR A 706 32.09 3.26 9.06
C THR A 706 31.84 4.12 7.84
N LEU A 707 30.66 4.75 7.74
CA LEU A 707 30.34 5.75 6.72
C LEU A 707 30.52 7.14 7.30
N GLU A 708 31.42 7.93 6.71
CA GLU A 708 31.74 9.28 7.21
C GLU A 708 30.64 10.28 6.85
N ASN A 709 30.03 10.14 5.66
CA ASN A 709 28.89 10.97 5.25
C ASN A 709 27.55 10.23 5.41
N GLY A 710 27.47 9.32 6.39
CA GLY A 710 26.22 8.66 6.78
C GLY A 710 25.48 7.94 5.64
N VAL A 711 24.16 8.08 5.62
CA VAL A 711 23.23 7.47 4.66
C VAL A 711 23.48 7.97 3.24
N ASP A 712 23.88 9.23 3.06
CA ASP A 712 24.13 9.84 1.75
C ASP A 712 25.28 9.16 1.00
N GLU A 713 26.33 8.79 1.72
CA GLU A 713 27.46 8.07 1.15
C GLU A 713 27.00 6.71 0.60
N PHE A 714 26.18 5.99 1.39
CA PHE A 714 25.64 4.70 1.00
C PHE A 714 24.75 4.82 -0.23
N GLU A 715 23.90 5.85 -0.27
CA GLU A 715 23.04 6.16 -1.41
C GLU A 715 23.86 6.37 -2.68
N ARG A 716 24.85 7.27 -2.67
CA ARG A 716 25.73 7.53 -3.83
C ARG A 716 26.43 6.27 -4.32
N LEU A 717 26.82 5.39 -3.40
CA LEU A 717 27.43 4.09 -3.75
C LEU A 717 26.44 3.15 -4.44
N MET A 718 25.20 3.07 -3.95
CA MET A 718 24.15 2.27 -4.57
C MET A 718 23.76 2.84 -5.92
N GLU A 719 23.60 4.16 -6.03
CA GLU A 719 23.33 4.87 -7.27
C GLU A 719 24.37 4.56 -8.35
N LYS A 720 25.67 4.61 -8.02
CA LYS A 720 26.75 4.24 -8.95
C LYS A 720 26.63 2.80 -9.43
N ARG A 721 26.22 1.89 -8.54
CA ARG A 721 26.01 0.48 -8.89
C ARG A 721 24.80 0.28 -9.80
N VAL A 722 23.70 0.98 -9.52
CA VAL A 722 22.49 0.97 -10.35
C VAL A 722 22.76 1.53 -11.74
N LYS A 723 23.57 2.59 -11.88
CA LYS A 723 23.95 3.11 -13.22
C LYS A 723 24.60 2.04 -14.09
N LYS A 724 25.45 1.19 -13.51
CA LYS A 724 26.07 0.06 -14.23
C LYS A 724 25.04 -0.99 -14.64
N LEU A 725 24.15 -1.37 -13.72
CA LEU A 725 23.08 -2.36 -13.99
C LEU A 725 22.08 -1.92 -15.06
N LEU A 726 21.91 -0.61 -15.28
CA LEU A 726 21.05 -0.07 -16.34
C LEU A 726 21.78 0.09 -17.69
N GLN A 727 23.12 0.10 -17.69
CA GLN A 727 23.94 0.18 -18.90
C GLN A 727 24.23 -1.21 -19.49
N ASP A 728 24.29 -2.24 -18.64
CA ASP A 728 24.43 -3.65 -19.02
C ASP A 728 23.09 -4.26 -19.51
#